data_AF-A0A132A0Q4-F1
#
_entry.id   AF-A0A132A0Q4-F1
#
_cell.length_a   1.000
_cell.length_b   1.000
_cell.length_c   1.000
_cell.angle_alpha   90.00
_cell.angle_beta   90.00
_cell.angle_gamma   90.00
#
_symmetry.space_group_name_H-M   'P 1'
#
loop_
_entity.id
_entity.type
_entity.pdbx_description
1 polymer ?
#
loop_
_entity_poly.entity_id
_entity_poly.type
_entity_poly.pdbx_seq_one_letter_code
_entity_poly.pdbx_strand_id
1 'polypeptide(L)'
;MLVLQADQFKKLNLSDLIENLDTLRNDFIQIVEIFNSLLKIGIIKRSDLFEKFHEYLEKDVIEKLRDLVEKIFEYSLNLIEWPSIGIVGPVLPSSSKKTVQNVTSEEPLKLFRLLFRFFLELEHGRFLSRTSLRKNSILFETEIFKKLSPTVSAETLKPFDLMIETFRKRFYFYFIDSSSKLNKIENNNFLFFPKQSKPEWYLCQIEQWITLNEKFLNTEIDPILDSYFETNSISSQRLLIVEFLKLIHNKLRQDLNIIEQDDQTFKIIINELIIFNKQITIIDSQIYQSDPRLNPLSILFENQMNFARFLKFLKQKFNGQIESIFESESSWCLIYGDETDIERAAPNSSNESESDKFMICEAAYKFLLFLHNIIEQYSYLPDFDYREKILVLIVDLIDDFRLRLSQILHSANNHWPFEQKFFSILNTFDYLLANVNDLNLNPDSFLASIVPSKIDHHETSLKNLVQTLQHMIEEIFELVSGAIISSFIDDLQKLNRIRWNRLKTFEIETIGQRTTGDDEINDDDDQNRNGSVKITTQSLQIFYNLSIKINHVKKFISKNLFNDFLYLIAEKIQNAMLQNFLIKKSFNQDGIKQLEIDLEHCLYPIFLPFVSDIKDIFPNNTTCQRLIASWNGDHLAKMQFKIELNKIGIYSLRLETVVAAITNQFKLDKN
;
A
#
# COMPACT_ATOMS: atom_id res chain seq x y z
N MET A 1 -29.72 35.35 43.41
CA MET A 1 -29.13 34.06 42.95
C MET A 1 -28.16 33.46 43.98
N LEU A 2 -27.06 34.13 44.38
CA LEU A 2 -26.08 33.61 45.33
C LEU A 2 -26.61 33.26 46.75
N VAL A 3 -27.77 33.80 47.13
CA VAL A 3 -28.45 33.54 48.41
C VAL A 3 -29.40 32.33 48.34
N LEU A 4 -29.69 31.81 47.14
CA LEU A 4 -30.54 30.63 46.98
C LEU A 4 -29.84 29.40 47.54
N GLN A 5 -30.52 28.66 48.42
CA GLN A 5 -30.02 27.37 48.92
C GLN A 5 -29.86 26.38 47.76
N ALA A 6 -28.93 25.43 47.91
CA ALA A 6 -28.71 24.36 46.93
C ALA A 6 -30.06 23.75 46.50
N ASP A 7 -30.29 23.66 45.18
CA ASP A 7 -31.48 23.13 44.49
C ASP A 7 -32.74 24.01 44.38
N GLN A 8 -32.79 25.22 44.95
CA GLN A 8 -33.99 26.08 44.79
C GLN A 8 -34.20 26.57 43.34
N PHE A 9 -33.13 26.64 42.53
CA PHE A 9 -33.20 27.02 41.13
C PHE A 9 -33.99 26.03 40.27
N LYS A 10 -34.13 24.76 40.69
CA LYS A 10 -34.93 23.73 39.99
C LYS A 10 -36.44 24.03 39.99
N LYS A 11 -36.89 24.98 40.82
CA LYS A 11 -38.29 25.41 40.92
C LYS A 11 -38.62 26.62 40.04
N LEU A 12 -37.61 27.25 39.42
CA LEU A 12 -37.80 28.40 38.53
C LEU A 12 -38.20 27.92 37.13
N ASN A 13 -38.96 28.74 36.40
CA ASN A 13 -39.15 28.52 34.97
C ASN A 13 -37.79 28.69 34.25
N LEU A 14 -37.62 27.98 33.14
CA LEU A 14 -36.39 28.00 32.34
C LEU A 14 -36.07 29.41 31.80
N SER A 15 -37.07 30.13 31.32
CA SER A 15 -36.96 31.53 30.87
C SER A 15 -36.38 32.43 31.97
N ASP A 16 -36.96 32.34 33.16
CA ASP A 16 -36.61 33.18 34.31
C ASP A 16 -35.21 32.81 34.82
N LEU A 17 -34.84 31.53 34.77
CA LEU A 17 -33.49 31.08 35.13
C LEU A 17 -32.44 31.61 34.15
N ILE A 18 -32.72 31.57 32.84
CA ILE A 18 -31.82 32.11 31.81
C ILE A 18 -31.61 33.62 31.99
N GLU A 19 -32.70 34.38 32.20
CA GLU A 19 -32.62 35.82 32.42
C GLU A 19 -31.86 36.17 33.71
N ASN A 20 -32.11 35.44 34.80
CA ASN A 20 -31.40 35.61 36.06
C ASN A 20 -29.90 35.25 35.95
N LEU A 21 -29.53 34.30 35.10
CA LEU A 21 -28.14 33.96 34.85
C LEU A 21 -27.43 34.95 33.92
N ASP A 22 -28.10 35.46 32.88
CA ASP A 22 -27.53 36.49 32.01
C ASP A 22 -27.31 37.79 32.80
N THR A 23 -28.27 38.20 33.63
CA THR A 23 -28.11 39.35 34.54
C THR A 23 -26.96 39.14 35.53
N LEU A 24 -26.90 37.99 36.22
CA LEU A 24 -25.81 37.65 37.13
C LEU A 24 -24.43 37.68 36.44
N ARG A 25 -24.33 37.11 35.24
CA ARG A 25 -23.11 37.13 34.42
C ARG A 25 -22.71 38.56 34.08
N ASN A 26 -23.66 39.38 33.63
CA ASN A 26 -23.39 40.77 33.24
C ASN A 26 -22.98 41.64 34.44
N ASP A 27 -23.64 41.48 35.59
CA ASP A 27 -23.26 42.16 36.83
C ASP A 27 -21.85 41.78 37.27
N PHE A 28 -21.50 40.49 37.19
CA PHE A 28 -20.15 40.01 37.49
C PHE A 28 -19.10 40.61 36.55
N ILE A 29 -19.38 40.66 35.24
CA ILE A 29 -18.50 41.30 34.25
C ILE A 29 -18.27 42.77 34.58
N GLN A 30 -19.31 43.52 34.95
CA GLN A 30 -19.18 44.93 35.34
C GLN A 30 -18.32 45.10 36.59
N ILE A 31 -18.50 44.26 37.62
CA ILE A 31 -17.66 44.29 38.84
C ILE A 31 -16.19 44.09 38.47
N VAL A 32 -15.91 43.14 37.58
CA VAL A 32 -14.56 42.82 37.11
C VAL A 32 -13.98 43.96 36.24
N GLU A 33 -14.76 44.60 35.37
CA GLU A 33 -14.35 45.77 34.58
C GLU A 33 -14.01 46.98 35.47
N ILE A 34 -14.81 47.24 36.50
CA ILE A 34 -14.55 48.28 37.50
C ILE A 34 -13.25 47.98 38.24
N PHE A 35 -13.06 46.74 38.69
CA PHE A 35 -11.85 46.32 39.38
C PHE A 35 -10.59 46.47 38.51
N ASN A 36 -10.64 46.03 37.26
CA ASN A 36 -9.56 46.21 36.29
C ASN A 36 -9.25 47.69 36.01
N SER A 37 -10.28 48.55 35.98
CA SER A 37 -10.10 49.99 35.81
C SER A 37 -9.41 50.62 37.01
N LEU A 38 -9.78 50.21 38.23
CA LEU A 38 -9.11 50.62 39.46
C LEU A 38 -7.63 50.17 39.50
N LEU A 39 -7.34 48.97 38.99
CA LEU A 39 -5.97 48.46 38.83
C LEU A 39 -5.13 49.31 37.87
N LYS A 40 -5.69 49.73 36.73
CA LYS A 40 -5.00 50.57 35.72
C LYS A 40 -4.63 51.96 36.25
N ILE A 41 -5.40 52.51 37.19
CA ILE A 41 -5.15 53.83 37.78
C ILE A 41 -4.00 53.77 38.81
N GLY A 42 -3.46 52.59 39.12
CA GLY A 42 -2.22 52.42 39.90
C GLY A 42 -2.36 52.70 41.41
N ILE A 43 -3.56 53.06 41.89
CA ILE A 43 -3.78 53.49 43.28
C ILE A 43 -3.76 52.32 44.28
N ILE A 44 -3.85 51.06 43.83
CA ILE A 44 -4.34 50.00 44.72
C ILE A 44 -3.41 48.76 44.84
N LYS A 45 -2.41 48.53 44.00
CA LYS A 45 -1.57 47.29 44.09
C LYS A 45 -0.76 47.09 45.39
N ARG A 46 -0.68 48.08 46.29
CA ARG A 46 0.13 48.01 47.53
C ARG A 46 -0.66 48.29 48.83
N SER A 47 -1.99 48.34 48.80
CA SER A 47 -2.79 48.60 50.01
C SER A 47 -3.38 47.31 50.59
N ASP A 48 -3.42 47.18 51.92
CA ASP A 48 -4.05 46.04 52.61
C ASP A 48 -5.53 45.85 52.24
N LEU A 49 -6.20 46.93 51.83
CA LEU A 49 -7.59 46.90 51.35
C LEU A 49 -7.71 46.17 50.01
N PHE A 50 -6.69 46.26 49.14
CA PHE A 50 -6.64 45.54 47.89
C PHE A 50 -6.54 44.04 48.11
N GLU A 51 -5.62 43.60 48.98
CA GLU A 51 -5.42 42.19 49.27
C GLU A 51 -6.69 41.59 49.87
N LYS A 52 -7.32 42.28 50.83
CA LYS A 52 -8.59 41.84 51.43
C LYS A 52 -9.74 41.79 50.41
N PHE A 53 -9.83 42.78 49.51
CA PHE A 53 -10.86 42.79 48.49
C PHE A 53 -10.63 41.75 47.39
N HIS A 54 -9.37 41.53 46.99
CA HIS A 54 -8.98 40.46 46.08
C HIS A 54 -9.29 39.09 46.69
N GLU A 55 -8.93 38.87 47.96
CA GLU A 55 -9.24 37.62 48.68
C GLU A 55 -10.75 37.40 48.81
N TYR A 56 -11.54 38.45 49.07
CA TYR A 56 -13.01 38.38 49.07
C TYR A 56 -13.57 38.05 47.68
N LEU A 57 -13.07 38.67 46.61
CA LEU A 57 -13.51 38.35 45.25
C LEU A 57 -13.14 36.91 44.86
N GLU A 58 -11.92 36.48 45.14
CA GLU A 58 -11.39 35.16 44.80
C GLU A 58 -12.13 34.05 45.58
N LYS A 59 -12.16 34.14 46.92
CA LYS A 59 -12.72 33.07 47.78
C LYS A 59 -14.23 33.18 47.98
N ASP A 60 -14.77 34.38 48.18
CA ASP A 60 -16.17 34.51 48.60
C ASP A 60 -17.16 34.70 47.46
N VAL A 61 -16.70 35.19 46.30
CA VAL A 61 -17.55 35.48 45.13
C VAL A 61 -17.29 34.49 44.00
N ILE A 62 -16.04 34.34 43.54
CA ILE A 62 -15.70 33.48 42.40
C ILE A 62 -15.94 32.00 42.73
N GLU A 63 -15.46 31.49 43.87
CA GLU A 63 -15.69 30.09 44.25
C GLU A 63 -17.18 29.78 44.40
N LYS A 64 -17.96 30.64 45.06
CA LYS A 64 -19.42 30.44 45.20
C LYS A 64 -20.15 30.52 43.86
N LEU A 65 -19.71 31.38 42.95
CA LEU A 65 -20.25 31.43 41.59
C LEU A 65 -19.89 30.18 40.79
N ARG A 66 -18.66 29.69 40.87
CA ARG A 66 -18.24 28.43 40.24
C ARG A 66 -19.09 27.26 40.74
N ASP A 67 -19.27 27.11 42.05
CA ASP A 67 -20.10 26.06 42.64
C ASP A 67 -21.57 26.13 42.19
N LEU A 68 -22.12 27.35 42.08
CA LEU A 68 -23.48 27.56 41.61
C LEU A 68 -23.62 27.21 40.12
N VAL A 69 -22.70 27.72 39.28
CA VAL A 69 -22.68 27.46 37.85
C VAL A 69 -22.47 25.98 37.57
N GLU A 70 -21.60 25.30 38.30
CA GLU A 70 -21.36 23.86 38.21
C GLU A 70 -22.64 23.04 38.44
N LYS A 71 -23.36 23.32 39.53
CA LYS A 71 -24.62 22.62 39.87
C LYS A 71 -25.73 22.87 38.84
N ILE A 72 -25.84 24.11 38.34
CA ILE A 72 -26.84 24.43 37.31
C ILE A 72 -26.41 23.84 35.96
N PHE A 73 -25.11 23.76 35.67
CA PHE A 73 -24.59 23.13 34.47
C PHE A 73 -24.89 21.63 34.46
N GLU A 74 -24.64 20.91 35.55
CA GLU A 74 -25.05 19.50 35.69
C GLU A 74 -26.56 19.32 35.50
N TYR A 75 -27.38 20.25 36.03
CA TYR A 75 -28.82 20.24 35.79
C TYR A 75 -29.16 20.45 34.30
N SER A 76 -28.46 21.37 33.62
CA SER A 76 -28.64 21.61 32.19
C SER A 76 -28.29 20.39 31.35
N LEU A 77 -27.25 19.62 31.70
CA LEU A 77 -26.88 18.37 31.03
C LEU A 77 -28.01 17.34 31.10
N ASN A 78 -28.67 17.23 32.26
CA ASN A 78 -29.83 16.34 32.41
C ASN A 78 -31.04 16.80 31.58
N LEU A 79 -31.26 18.10 31.44
CA LEU A 79 -32.36 18.66 30.65
C LEU A 79 -32.20 18.44 29.14
N ILE A 80 -30.97 18.49 28.64
CA ILE A 80 -30.65 18.23 27.22
C ILE A 80 -30.42 16.73 26.94
N GLU A 81 -30.63 15.87 27.94
CA GLU A 81 -30.40 14.42 27.84
C GLU A 81 -28.95 14.06 27.43
N TRP A 82 -27.96 14.86 27.88
CA TRP A 82 -26.55 14.59 27.57
C TRP A 82 -25.98 13.45 28.43
N PRO A 83 -25.14 12.57 27.86
CA PRO A 83 -24.81 12.45 26.44
C PRO A 83 -25.81 11.59 25.67
N SER A 84 -25.81 11.70 24.34
CA SER A 84 -26.55 10.78 23.48
C SER A 84 -25.91 9.40 23.52
N ILE A 85 -26.60 8.42 24.10
CA ILE A 85 -26.19 7.02 24.11
C ILE A 85 -27.15 6.24 23.22
N GLY A 86 -26.64 5.52 22.24
CA GLY A 86 -27.45 4.68 21.37
C GLY A 86 -28.20 3.62 22.16
N ILE A 87 -29.26 3.06 21.58
CA ILE A 87 -30.15 2.06 22.22
C ILE A 87 -29.44 0.70 22.47
N VAL A 88 -28.18 0.52 22.08
CA VAL A 88 -27.51 -0.78 22.11
C VAL A 88 -26.58 -0.90 23.33
N GLY A 89 -27.19 -1.20 24.48
CA GLY A 89 -26.58 -1.57 25.76
C GLY A 89 -27.68 -1.66 26.83
N PRO A 90 -27.70 -2.66 27.73
CA PRO A 90 -28.91 -2.98 28.48
C PRO A 90 -29.22 -1.89 29.52
N VAL A 91 -30.42 -1.37 29.35
CA VAL A 91 -31.21 -0.51 30.23
C VAL A 91 -30.86 -0.71 31.71
N LEU A 92 -30.29 0.32 32.34
CA LEU A 92 -30.44 0.49 33.78
C LEU A 92 -31.92 0.83 34.07
N PRO A 93 -32.50 0.30 35.17
CA PRO A 93 -33.88 0.54 35.54
C PRO A 93 -34.00 1.96 36.08
N SER A 94 -34.21 2.93 35.20
CA SER A 94 -34.81 4.20 35.55
C SER A 94 -36.02 4.41 34.66
N SER A 95 -37.16 4.42 35.32
CA SER A 95 -38.49 4.68 34.82
C SER A 95 -38.57 5.97 33.99
N SER A 96 -38.38 5.86 32.67
CA SER A 96 -39.09 6.65 31.67
C SER A 96 -38.66 6.17 30.28
N LYS A 97 -39.37 5.18 29.75
CA LYS A 97 -39.42 4.96 28.31
C LYS A 97 -40.03 6.21 27.68
N LYS A 98 -39.23 7.05 27.04
CA LYS A 98 -39.69 7.89 25.94
C LYS A 98 -38.82 7.58 24.73
N THR A 99 -39.50 7.03 23.75
CA THR A 99 -39.08 6.84 22.37
C THR A 99 -38.36 8.08 21.84
N VAL A 100 -37.23 7.83 21.17
CA VAL A 100 -36.47 8.76 20.33
C VAL A 100 -37.40 9.42 19.31
N GLN A 101 -38.01 10.54 19.67
CA GLN A 101 -38.69 11.48 18.79
C GLN A 101 -38.58 12.88 19.39
N ASN A 102 -37.77 13.71 18.74
CA ASN A 102 -37.86 15.18 18.66
C ASN A 102 -38.40 15.92 19.89
N VAL A 103 -37.57 16.16 20.91
CA VAL A 103 -37.78 17.32 21.78
C VAL A 103 -36.41 17.88 22.17
N THR A 104 -35.96 18.94 21.49
CA THR A 104 -35.15 19.96 22.15
C THR A 104 -35.93 21.25 22.02
N SER A 105 -36.64 21.64 23.09
CA SER A 105 -37.03 23.03 23.23
C SER A 105 -35.76 23.89 23.14
N GLU A 106 -35.83 25.05 22.49
CA GLU A 106 -34.67 25.93 22.32
C GLU A 106 -34.10 26.42 23.67
N GLU A 107 -34.92 26.44 24.72
CA GLU A 107 -34.59 26.99 26.04
C GLU A 107 -33.52 26.19 26.80
N PRO A 108 -33.61 24.86 26.99
CA PRO A 108 -32.53 24.04 27.55
C PRO A 108 -31.18 24.21 26.85
N LEU A 109 -31.18 24.27 25.51
CA LEU A 109 -29.95 24.49 24.73
C LEU A 109 -29.39 25.90 24.96
N LYS A 110 -30.24 26.93 25.01
CA LYS A 110 -29.83 28.30 25.37
C LYS A 110 -29.22 28.36 26.77
N LEU A 111 -29.83 27.69 27.75
CA LEU A 111 -29.31 27.59 29.10
C LEU A 111 -27.94 26.90 29.12
N PHE A 112 -27.81 25.77 28.43
CA PHE A 112 -26.54 25.04 28.29
C PHE A 112 -25.44 25.91 27.69
N ARG A 113 -25.69 26.57 26.55
CA ARG A 113 -24.71 27.45 25.87
C ARG A 113 -24.27 28.61 26.78
N LEU A 114 -25.23 29.23 27.48
CA LEU A 114 -24.95 30.32 28.41
C LEU A 114 -24.05 29.85 29.56
N LEU A 115 -24.37 28.71 30.17
CA LEU A 115 -23.60 28.15 31.29
C LEU A 115 -22.22 27.66 30.84
N PHE A 116 -22.12 26.95 29.71
CA PHE A 116 -20.84 26.49 29.17
C PHE A 116 -19.89 27.66 28.97
N ARG A 117 -20.36 28.74 28.34
CA ARG A 117 -19.59 29.96 28.16
C ARG A 117 -19.26 30.65 29.47
N PHE A 118 -20.24 30.85 30.35
CA PHE A 118 -20.01 31.53 31.62
C PHE A 118 -18.99 30.77 32.48
N PHE A 119 -18.99 29.44 32.41
CA PHE A 119 -18.03 28.62 33.12
C PHE A 119 -16.60 28.80 32.54
N LEU A 120 -16.45 28.82 31.22
CA LEU A 120 -15.17 29.14 30.58
C LEU A 120 -14.63 30.52 31.00
N GLU A 121 -15.51 31.52 31.05
CA GLU A 121 -15.19 32.87 31.49
C GLU A 121 -14.74 32.92 32.96
N LEU A 122 -15.42 32.17 33.84
CA LEU A 122 -15.05 32.05 35.26
C LEU A 122 -13.75 31.26 35.48
N GLU A 123 -13.35 30.36 34.59
CA GLU A 123 -12.10 29.59 34.74
C GLU A 123 -10.89 30.37 34.23
N HIS A 124 -10.99 30.94 33.02
CA HIS A 124 -9.84 31.60 32.38
C HIS A 124 -9.79 33.12 32.61
N GLY A 125 -10.83 33.72 33.21
CA GLY A 125 -10.88 35.14 33.50
C GLY A 125 -10.94 36.04 32.26
N ARG A 126 -11.27 35.48 31.07
CA ARG A 126 -11.51 36.23 29.84
C ARG A 126 -13.01 36.40 29.66
N PHE A 127 -13.47 37.65 29.60
CA PHE A 127 -14.89 37.98 29.48
C PHE A 127 -15.16 38.72 28.17
N LEU A 128 -16.31 38.42 27.57
CA LEU A 128 -16.85 39.13 26.41
C LEU A 128 -17.83 40.20 26.87
N SER A 129 -17.47 41.47 26.68
CA SER A 129 -18.30 42.61 27.07
C SER A 129 -19.41 42.89 26.05
N ARG A 130 -20.62 43.21 26.51
CA ARG A 130 -21.73 43.72 25.67
C ARG A 130 -21.56 45.20 25.31
N THR A 131 -20.72 45.97 26.02
CA THR A 131 -20.72 47.44 25.96
C THR A 131 -19.92 48.04 24.80
N SER A 132 -19.18 47.25 24.02
CA SER A 132 -18.57 47.73 22.77
C SER A 132 -19.51 47.51 21.58
N LEU A 133 -20.40 48.48 21.35
CA LEU A 133 -21.28 48.63 20.17
C LEU A 133 -20.54 48.79 18.81
N ARG A 134 -19.31 48.30 18.67
CA ARG A 134 -18.56 48.23 17.41
C ARG A 134 -18.06 46.82 17.22
N LYS A 135 -18.05 46.37 15.96
CA LYS A 135 -17.88 44.99 15.46
C LYS A 135 -16.58 44.24 15.84
N ASN A 136 -15.87 44.66 16.88
CA ASN A 136 -14.68 44.02 17.40
C ASN A 136 -14.89 43.80 18.92
N SER A 137 -15.44 42.64 19.30
CA SER A 137 -15.59 42.20 20.68
C SER A 137 -14.23 41.79 21.23
N ILE A 138 -13.51 42.73 21.84
CA ILE A 138 -12.18 42.47 22.42
C ILE A 138 -12.37 41.72 23.75
N LEU A 139 -11.90 40.47 23.80
CA LEU A 139 -11.72 39.73 25.06
C LEU A 139 -10.75 40.50 25.96
N PHE A 140 -11.15 40.82 27.19
CA PHE A 140 -10.25 41.44 28.15
C PHE A 140 -9.81 40.42 29.21
N GLU A 141 -8.50 40.36 29.44
CA GLU A 141 -7.89 39.54 30.50
C GLU A 141 -7.84 40.32 31.82
N THR A 142 -8.04 39.60 32.91
CA THR A 142 -8.23 40.17 34.24
C THR A 142 -7.05 39.78 35.13
N GLU A 143 -6.47 40.75 35.85
CA GLU A 143 -5.30 40.45 36.71
C GLU A 143 -5.66 39.54 37.89
N ILE A 144 -6.95 39.46 38.27
CA ILE A 144 -7.49 38.58 39.32
C ILE A 144 -7.14 37.11 39.05
N PHE A 145 -7.14 36.70 37.77
CA PHE A 145 -6.95 35.30 37.37
C PHE A 145 -5.49 34.99 37.01
N LYS A 146 -4.53 35.90 37.23
CA LYS A 146 -3.10 35.68 36.88
C LYS A 146 -2.44 34.53 37.65
N LYS A 147 -2.93 34.18 38.86
CA LYS A 147 -2.49 32.98 39.60
C LYS A 147 -2.87 31.67 38.90
N LEU A 148 -3.86 31.70 38.00
CA LEU A 148 -4.37 30.54 37.26
C LEU A 148 -3.66 30.32 35.90
N SER A 149 -2.62 31.08 35.59
CA SER A 149 -1.83 30.85 34.38
C SER A 149 -0.59 30.00 34.65
N PRO A 150 -0.59 28.75 34.15
CA PRO A 150 0.34 28.38 33.11
C PRO A 150 -0.44 28.28 31.79
N THR A 151 0.22 28.62 30.70
CA THR A 151 -0.12 28.27 29.30
C THR A 151 -1.35 27.38 29.15
N VAL A 152 -2.42 27.89 28.53
CA VAL A 152 -3.58 27.10 28.10
C VAL A 152 -3.07 25.97 27.19
N SER A 153 -2.79 24.80 27.76
CA SER A 153 -2.88 23.55 27.01
C SER A 153 -4.36 23.21 26.97
N ALA A 154 -4.83 22.69 25.84
CA ALA A 154 -6.23 22.26 25.67
C ALA A 154 -6.66 21.12 26.62
N GLU A 155 -5.86 20.79 27.65
CA GLU A 155 -5.96 19.56 28.43
C GLU A 155 -6.94 19.62 29.60
N THR A 156 -7.47 20.77 30.00
CA THR A 156 -8.46 20.82 31.10
C THR A 156 -9.47 21.96 30.93
N LEU A 157 -10.43 21.82 30.01
CA LEU A 157 -11.62 22.66 29.99
C LEU A 157 -12.62 22.10 31.01
N LYS A 158 -12.69 22.68 32.22
CA LYS A 158 -13.58 22.20 33.30
C LYS A 158 -15.05 21.94 32.90
N PRO A 159 -15.74 22.81 32.12
CA PRO A 159 -17.11 22.49 31.66
C PRO A 159 -17.14 21.23 30.77
N PHE A 160 -16.10 20.99 29.99
CA PHE A 160 -15.95 19.77 29.20
C PHE A 160 -15.65 18.56 30.11
N ASP A 161 -14.81 18.71 31.14
CA ASP A 161 -14.52 17.65 32.12
C ASP A 161 -15.81 17.13 32.80
N LEU A 162 -16.74 18.03 33.15
CA LEU A 162 -18.04 17.65 33.72
C LEU A 162 -18.91 16.87 32.73
N MET A 163 -18.85 17.24 31.44
CA MET A 163 -19.53 16.48 30.38
C MET A 163 -18.94 15.08 30.24
N ILE A 164 -17.61 14.97 30.28
CA ILE A 164 -16.86 13.70 30.20
C ILE A 164 -17.09 12.81 31.41
N GLU A 165 -17.30 13.39 32.60
CA GLU A 165 -17.53 12.65 33.84
C GLU A 165 -18.75 11.70 33.74
N THR A 166 -19.75 12.07 32.96
CA THR A 166 -20.91 11.19 32.68
C THR A 166 -20.50 9.90 31.95
N PHE A 167 -19.57 9.99 31.00
CA PHE A 167 -19.01 8.84 30.31
C PHE A 167 -18.06 8.06 31.20
N ARG A 168 -17.19 8.73 31.97
CA ARG A 168 -16.27 8.08 32.92
C ARG A 168 -17.05 7.20 33.89
N LYS A 169 -18.05 7.75 34.58
CA LYS A 169 -18.91 6.99 35.53
C LYS A 169 -19.52 5.75 34.90
N ARG A 170 -20.02 5.85 33.66
CA ARG A 170 -20.57 4.70 32.93
C ARG A 170 -19.50 3.69 32.56
N PHE A 171 -18.38 4.14 32.01
CA PHE A 171 -17.27 3.27 31.64
C PHE A 171 -16.75 2.48 32.86
N TYR A 172 -16.56 3.17 33.99
CA TYR A 172 -16.18 2.53 35.25
C TYR A 172 -17.21 1.50 35.70
N PHE A 173 -18.50 1.85 35.70
CA PHE A 173 -19.56 0.94 36.14
C PHE A 173 -19.69 -0.31 35.26
N TYR A 174 -19.55 -0.18 33.94
CA TYR A 174 -19.75 -1.30 33.01
C TYR A 174 -18.49 -2.14 32.79
N PHE A 175 -17.30 -1.54 32.78
CA PHE A 175 -16.08 -2.22 32.32
C PHE A 175 -14.96 -2.35 33.37
N ILE A 176 -15.06 -1.64 34.51
CA ILE A 176 -14.06 -1.70 35.59
C ILE A 176 -14.63 -2.30 36.88
N ASP A 177 -15.84 -1.90 37.29
CA ASP A 177 -16.46 -2.36 38.53
C ASP A 177 -16.92 -3.82 38.42
N SER A 178 -16.17 -4.72 39.07
CA SER A 178 -16.47 -6.15 39.14
C SER A 178 -17.76 -6.47 39.91
N SER A 179 -18.37 -5.49 40.59
CA SER A 179 -19.56 -5.67 41.44
C SER A 179 -20.89 -5.37 40.75
N SER A 180 -20.87 -4.79 39.54
CA SER A 180 -22.06 -4.42 38.77
C SER A 180 -22.92 -5.64 38.42
N LYS A 181 -24.25 -5.47 38.44
CA LYS A 181 -25.21 -6.58 38.23
C LYS A 181 -25.03 -7.30 36.90
N LEU A 182 -24.49 -6.64 35.87
CA LEU A 182 -24.21 -7.27 34.58
C LEU A 182 -23.08 -8.29 34.67
N ASN A 183 -21.97 -7.94 35.34
CA ASN A 183 -20.86 -8.85 35.60
C ASN A 183 -21.26 -10.07 36.46
N LYS A 184 -22.42 -10.01 37.14
CA LYS A 184 -22.96 -11.11 37.96
C LYS A 184 -23.98 -11.99 37.23
N ILE A 185 -24.69 -11.51 36.21
CA ILE A 185 -25.84 -12.23 35.64
C ILE A 185 -25.44 -13.41 34.75
N GLU A 186 -24.25 -13.43 34.13
CA GLU A 186 -23.81 -14.59 33.33
C GLU A 186 -22.65 -15.43 33.94
N ASN A 187 -22.26 -15.17 35.19
CA ASN A 187 -21.26 -15.97 35.92
C ASN A 187 -21.77 -17.33 36.44
N ASN A 188 -22.98 -17.76 36.07
CA ASN A 188 -23.58 -18.98 36.59
C ASN A 188 -23.30 -20.26 35.78
N ASN A 189 -22.44 -20.26 34.75
CA ASN A 189 -22.01 -21.50 34.09
C ASN A 189 -20.51 -21.48 33.67
N PHE A 190 -19.70 -22.11 34.52
CA PHE A 190 -18.42 -22.82 34.29
C PHE A 190 -17.35 -22.33 33.27
N LEU A 191 -16.15 -22.14 33.84
CA LEU A 191 -14.76 -22.30 33.38
C LEU A 191 -14.12 -21.29 32.39
N PHE A 192 -13.06 -20.64 32.92
CA PHE A 192 -12.00 -19.82 32.29
C PHE A 192 -12.45 -18.56 31.54
N PHE A 193 -12.00 -17.41 32.06
CA PHE A 193 -12.42 -16.02 31.79
C PHE A 193 -13.78 -15.64 32.39
N PRO A 194 -13.92 -14.47 33.05
CA PRO A 194 -15.19 -13.77 33.02
C PRO A 194 -15.42 -13.46 31.54
N LYS A 195 -16.28 -14.23 30.87
CA LYS A 195 -16.46 -14.27 29.42
C LYS A 195 -17.14 -12.99 28.85
N GLN A 196 -16.98 -11.85 29.53
CA GLN A 196 -17.80 -10.63 29.39
C GLN A 196 -17.03 -9.30 29.33
N SER A 197 -15.69 -9.31 29.23
CA SER A 197 -14.93 -8.13 28.82
C SER A 197 -14.17 -8.41 27.54
N LYS A 198 -14.88 -8.76 26.46
CA LYS A 198 -14.25 -8.76 25.14
C LYS A 198 -13.73 -7.34 24.85
N PRO A 199 -12.47 -7.18 24.43
CA PRO A 199 -11.94 -5.87 24.06
C PRO A 199 -12.82 -5.14 23.04
N GLU A 200 -13.34 -5.90 22.07
CA GLU A 200 -14.35 -5.48 21.09
C GLU A 200 -15.51 -4.68 21.72
N TRP A 201 -16.03 -5.10 22.88
CA TRP A 201 -17.25 -4.51 23.42
C TRP A 201 -17.05 -3.08 23.90
N TYR A 202 -16.02 -2.80 24.70
CA TYR A 202 -15.80 -1.43 25.19
C TYR A 202 -15.25 -0.51 24.09
N LEU A 203 -14.47 -1.04 23.14
CA LEU A 203 -13.96 -0.28 22.00
C LEU A 203 -15.09 0.15 21.06
N CYS A 204 -15.99 -0.78 20.69
CA CYS A 204 -17.18 -0.45 19.90
C CYS A 204 -18.12 0.53 20.62
N GLN A 205 -18.27 0.40 21.95
CA GLN A 205 -19.09 1.34 22.73
C GLN A 205 -18.49 2.75 22.72
N ILE A 206 -17.17 2.88 22.87
CA ILE A 206 -16.47 4.17 22.76
C ILE A 206 -16.61 4.76 21.36
N GLU A 207 -16.38 3.95 20.31
CA GLU A 207 -16.57 4.37 18.92
C GLU A 207 -17.99 4.90 18.70
N GLN A 208 -18.99 4.17 19.18
CA GLN A 208 -20.39 4.60 19.10
C GLN A 208 -20.65 5.91 19.86
N TRP A 209 -20.06 6.10 21.04
CA TRP A 209 -20.20 7.35 21.79
C TRP A 209 -19.56 8.53 21.07
N ILE A 210 -18.42 8.34 20.40
CA ILE A 210 -17.80 9.38 19.58
C ILE A 210 -18.75 9.79 18.45
N THR A 211 -19.21 8.82 17.65
CA THR A 211 -20.03 9.08 16.46
C THR A 211 -21.39 9.66 16.79
N LEU A 212 -22.05 9.22 17.87
CA LEU A 212 -23.37 9.73 18.25
C LEU A 212 -23.36 11.16 18.75
N ASN A 213 -22.25 11.60 19.35
CA ASN A 213 -22.15 12.92 19.97
C ASN A 213 -21.45 13.94 19.06
N GLU A 214 -20.82 13.52 17.96
CA GLU A 214 -20.15 14.38 16.97
C GLU A 214 -21.00 15.56 16.54
N LYS A 215 -22.25 15.32 16.11
CA LYS A 215 -23.12 16.40 15.63
C LYS A 215 -23.37 17.45 16.71
N PHE A 216 -23.65 17.02 17.94
CA PHE A 216 -23.90 17.95 19.04
C PHE A 216 -22.66 18.78 19.37
N LEU A 217 -21.49 18.12 19.45
CA LEU A 217 -20.21 18.78 19.69
C LEU A 217 -19.93 19.87 18.66
N ASN A 218 -20.10 19.54 17.38
CA ASN A 218 -19.82 20.45 16.27
C ASN A 218 -20.85 21.60 16.17
N THR A 219 -22.11 21.40 16.57
CA THR A 219 -23.15 22.44 16.46
C THR A 219 -23.31 23.31 17.70
N GLU A 220 -23.07 22.76 18.89
CA GLU A 220 -23.37 23.44 20.16
C GLU A 220 -22.11 23.90 20.90
N ILE A 221 -20.99 23.18 20.80
CA ILE A 221 -19.77 23.47 21.57
C ILE A 221 -18.73 24.18 20.73
N ASP A 222 -18.39 23.65 19.55
CA ASP A 222 -17.34 24.22 18.69
C ASP A 222 -17.55 25.71 18.40
N PRO A 223 -18.78 26.21 18.08
CA PRO A 223 -18.99 27.64 17.88
C PRO A 223 -18.69 28.49 19.13
N ILE A 224 -18.89 27.94 20.33
CA ILE A 224 -18.55 28.63 21.57
C ILE A 224 -17.02 28.69 21.72
N LEU A 225 -16.33 27.57 21.49
CA LEU A 225 -14.87 27.49 21.57
C LEU A 225 -14.20 28.40 20.54
N ASP A 226 -14.65 28.38 19.29
CA ASP A 226 -14.15 29.24 18.20
C ASP A 226 -14.33 30.72 18.56
N SER A 227 -15.50 31.09 19.10
CA SER A 227 -15.77 32.47 19.53
C SER A 227 -14.94 32.91 20.73
N TYR A 228 -14.51 31.98 21.58
CA TYR A 228 -13.82 32.26 22.83
C TYR A 228 -12.29 32.26 22.69
N PHE A 229 -11.73 31.36 21.88
CA PHE A 229 -10.29 31.21 21.69
C PHE A 229 -9.77 31.92 20.44
N GLU A 230 -10.63 32.48 19.58
CA GLU A 230 -10.28 33.19 18.34
C GLU A 230 -9.29 32.40 17.44
N THR A 231 -9.27 31.08 17.60
CA THR A 231 -8.40 30.15 16.89
C THR A 231 -9.21 28.90 16.56
N ASN A 232 -9.22 28.48 15.28
CA ASN A 232 -9.85 27.22 14.84
C ASN A 232 -9.06 25.98 15.31
N SER A 233 -8.46 26.02 16.49
CA SER A 233 -7.44 25.05 16.91
C SER A 233 -7.98 23.94 17.81
N ILE A 234 -9.13 24.15 18.48
CA ILE A 234 -9.66 23.22 19.49
C ILE A 234 -10.98 22.61 19.02
N SER A 235 -10.92 21.40 18.47
CA SER A 235 -12.12 20.60 18.20
C SER A 235 -12.61 19.93 19.49
N SER A 236 -13.88 20.12 19.85
CA SER A 236 -14.47 19.44 21.00
C SER A 236 -14.59 17.93 20.80
N GLN A 237 -14.74 17.45 19.56
CA GLN A 237 -14.67 16.03 19.21
C GLN A 237 -13.29 15.45 19.51
N ARG A 238 -12.21 16.16 19.16
CA ARG A 238 -10.85 15.73 19.48
C ARG A 238 -10.63 15.62 21.00
N LEU A 239 -11.11 16.59 21.77
CA LEU A 239 -11.05 16.53 23.24
C LEU A 239 -11.77 15.29 23.79
N LEU A 240 -12.94 14.96 23.24
CA LEU A 240 -13.69 13.76 23.62
C LEU A 240 -12.87 12.48 23.35
N ILE A 241 -12.28 12.38 22.16
CA ILE A 241 -11.48 11.22 21.76
C ILE A 241 -10.26 11.05 22.68
N VAL A 242 -9.53 12.14 22.97
CA VAL A 242 -8.38 12.12 23.88
C VAL A 242 -8.77 11.55 25.25
N GLU A 243 -9.91 11.98 25.81
CA GLU A 243 -10.39 11.48 27.10
C GLU A 243 -10.80 10.00 27.08
N PHE A 244 -11.40 9.54 25.98
CA PHE A 244 -11.72 8.13 25.81
C PHE A 244 -10.47 7.26 25.62
N LEU A 245 -9.44 7.74 24.93
CA LEU A 245 -8.16 7.06 24.84
C LEU A 245 -7.52 6.89 26.23
N LYS A 246 -7.59 7.92 27.09
CA LYS A 246 -7.14 7.81 28.49
C LYS A 246 -7.92 6.76 29.29
N LEU A 247 -9.23 6.60 29.06
CA LEU A 247 -10.03 5.54 29.69
C LEU A 247 -9.60 4.14 29.24
N ILE A 248 -9.39 3.95 27.94
CA ILE A 248 -8.87 2.70 27.37
C ILE A 248 -7.50 2.39 27.97
N HIS A 249 -6.62 3.39 28.07
CA HIS A 249 -5.30 3.24 28.66
C HIS A 249 -5.36 2.71 30.09
N ASN A 250 -6.20 3.31 30.93
CA ASN A 250 -6.38 2.89 32.31
C ASN A 250 -6.88 1.44 32.39
N LYS A 251 -7.79 1.05 31.50
CA LYS A 251 -8.30 -0.32 31.43
C LYS A 251 -7.21 -1.32 30.99
N LEU A 252 -6.47 -1.01 29.93
CA LEU A 252 -5.37 -1.85 29.45
C LEU A 252 -4.27 -2.03 30.49
N ARG A 253 -3.94 -0.97 31.25
CA ARG A 253 -2.96 -1.05 32.34
C ARG A 253 -3.41 -1.98 33.48
N GLN A 254 -4.71 -1.98 33.80
CA GLN A 254 -5.27 -2.91 34.79
C GLN A 254 -5.21 -4.37 34.29
N ASP A 255 -5.47 -4.58 33.01
CA ASP A 255 -5.55 -5.91 32.41
C ASP A 255 -4.17 -6.46 31.96
N LEU A 256 -3.11 -5.63 31.97
CA LEU A 256 -1.80 -5.92 31.39
C LEU A 256 -1.23 -7.28 31.84
N ASN A 257 -1.28 -7.57 33.14
CA ASN A 257 -0.74 -8.83 33.68
C ASN A 257 -1.43 -10.07 33.10
N ILE A 258 -2.74 -10.00 32.84
CA ILE A 258 -3.52 -11.09 32.26
C ILE A 258 -3.18 -11.23 30.77
N ILE A 259 -3.05 -10.10 30.08
CA ILE A 259 -2.71 -10.01 28.66
C ILE A 259 -1.31 -10.58 28.37
N GLU A 260 -0.35 -10.35 29.28
CA GLU A 260 1.01 -10.87 29.12
C GLU A 260 1.08 -12.39 29.29
N GLN A 261 0.22 -12.97 30.14
CA GLN A 261 0.22 -14.41 30.46
C GLN A 261 -0.45 -15.30 29.40
N ASP A 262 -1.45 -14.80 28.67
CA ASP A 262 -2.20 -15.59 27.67
C ASP A 262 -2.02 -15.05 26.24
N ASP A 263 -1.36 -15.86 25.40
CA ASP A 263 -1.09 -15.56 24.00
C ASP A 263 -2.36 -15.45 23.14
N GLN A 264 -3.44 -16.17 23.47
CA GLN A 264 -4.71 -16.06 22.75
C GLN A 264 -5.35 -14.69 23.02
N THR A 265 -5.44 -14.31 24.28
CA THR A 265 -5.95 -13.00 24.71
C THR A 265 -5.13 -11.85 24.13
N PHE A 266 -3.80 -11.96 24.15
CA PHE A 266 -2.91 -10.97 23.55
C PHE A 266 -3.20 -10.73 22.06
N LYS A 267 -3.37 -11.81 21.28
CA LYS A 267 -3.66 -11.72 19.84
C LYS A 267 -5.00 -11.03 19.57
N ILE A 268 -6.04 -11.40 20.32
CA ILE A 268 -7.38 -10.82 20.16
C ILE A 268 -7.32 -9.32 20.46
N ILE A 269 -6.76 -8.93 21.60
CA ILE A 269 -6.68 -7.52 22.01
C ILE A 269 -5.90 -6.68 21.00
N ILE A 270 -4.74 -7.17 20.53
CA ILE A 270 -3.96 -6.43 19.54
C ILE A 270 -4.76 -6.20 18.26
N ASN A 271 -5.41 -7.23 17.72
CA ASN A 271 -6.19 -7.09 16.48
C ASN A 271 -7.33 -6.07 16.65
N GLU A 272 -8.07 -6.14 17.75
CA GLU A 272 -9.15 -5.19 18.05
C GLU A 272 -8.63 -3.76 18.21
N LEU A 273 -7.48 -3.57 18.90
CA LEU A 273 -6.87 -2.26 19.07
C LEU A 273 -6.36 -1.68 17.73
N ILE A 274 -5.85 -2.51 16.82
CA ILE A 274 -5.44 -2.06 15.48
C ILE A 274 -6.66 -1.58 14.70
N ILE A 275 -7.75 -2.34 14.71
CA ILE A 275 -9.00 -1.98 14.03
C ILE A 275 -9.54 -0.65 14.60
N PHE A 276 -9.63 -0.55 15.92
CA PHE A 276 -10.06 0.66 16.61
C PHE A 276 -9.18 1.87 16.25
N ASN A 277 -7.85 1.69 16.25
CA ASN A 277 -6.93 2.76 15.89
C ASN A 277 -7.10 3.25 14.44
N LYS A 278 -7.36 2.33 13.51
CA LYS A 278 -7.68 2.69 12.13
C LYS A 278 -8.93 3.56 12.08
N GLN A 279 -10.00 3.18 12.78
CA GLN A 279 -11.25 3.97 12.84
C GLN A 279 -11.02 5.36 13.45
N ILE A 280 -10.27 5.46 14.55
CA ILE A 280 -9.96 6.74 15.19
C ILE A 280 -9.12 7.64 14.27
N THR A 281 -8.15 7.08 13.54
CA THR A 281 -7.32 7.85 12.60
C THR A 281 -8.13 8.35 11.38
N ILE A 282 -9.19 7.62 10.99
CA ILE A 282 -10.13 8.09 9.95
C ILE A 282 -10.94 9.30 10.46
N ILE A 283 -11.31 9.32 11.75
CA ILE A 283 -12.06 10.42 12.38
C ILE A 283 -11.15 11.64 12.61
N ASP A 284 -9.96 11.45 13.18
CA ASP A 284 -8.94 12.48 13.38
C ASP A 284 -7.55 11.98 12.93
N SER A 285 -7.17 12.34 11.71
CA SER A 285 -5.89 11.94 11.11
C SER A 285 -4.65 12.47 11.83
N GLN A 286 -4.78 13.53 12.63
CA GLN A 286 -3.64 14.21 13.28
C GLN A 286 -3.50 13.82 14.76
N ILE A 287 -4.41 13.02 15.31
CA ILE A 287 -4.47 12.72 16.74
C ILE A 287 -3.16 12.11 17.26
N TYR A 288 -2.65 11.09 16.57
CA TYR A 288 -1.41 10.41 16.95
C TYR A 288 -0.14 11.11 16.44
N GLN A 289 -0.26 12.00 15.45
CA GLN A 289 0.87 12.84 15.01
C GLN A 289 1.22 13.88 16.08
N SER A 290 0.19 14.36 16.78
CA SER A 290 0.36 15.40 17.81
C SER A 290 0.83 14.82 19.13
N ASP A 291 0.31 13.65 19.52
CA ASP A 291 0.83 12.88 20.66
C ASP A 291 0.75 11.37 20.39
N PRO A 292 1.88 10.74 19.99
CA PRO A 292 1.95 9.30 19.74
C PRO A 292 1.61 8.44 20.95
N ARG A 293 1.76 8.97 22.18
CA ARG A 293 1.54 8.21 23.42
C ARG A 293 0.07 7.90 23.62
N LEU A 294 -0.84 8.71 23.08
CA LEU A 294 -2.29 8.50 23.17
C LEU A 294 -2.76 7.22 22.49
N ASN A 295 -1.99 6.66 21.57
CA ASN A 295 -2.36 5.42 20.93
C ASN A 295 -2.38 4.26 21.94
N PRO A 296 -3.49 3.51 22.09
CA PRO A 296 -3.59 2.41 23.07
C PRO A 296 -2.57 1.28 22.90
N LEU A 297 -2.02 1.09 21.69
CA LEU A 297 -0.98 0.09 21.43
C LEU A 297 0.35 0.47 22.09
N SER A 298 0.56 1.74 22.42
CA SER A 298 1.78 2.20 23.11
C SER A 298 1.96 1.45 24.43
N ILE A 299 0.89 1.24 25.19
CA ILE A 299 0.92 0.52 26.49
C ILE A 299 1.38 -0.92 26.32
N LEU A 300 0.90 -1.61 25.29
CA LEU A 300 1.28 -3.01 25.07
C LEU A 300 2.73 -3.12 24.58
N PHE A 301 3.17 -2.17 23.77
CA PHE A 301 4.49 -2.17 23.14
C PHE A 301 5.58 -1.48 23.95
N GLU A 302 5.24 -0.77 25.03
CA GLU A 302 6.18 -0.28 26.05
C GLU A 302 7.14 -1.39 26.50
N ASN A 303 6.62 -2.61 26.66
CA ASN A 303 7.43 -3.81 26.82
C ASN A 303 7.89 -4.35 25.46
N GLN A 304 9.18 -4.19 25.15
CA GLN A 304 9.77 -4.66 23.88
C GLN A 304 9.56 -6.16 23.63
N MET A 305 9.43 -6.98 24.67
CA MET A 305 9.15 -8.41 24.53
C MET A 305 7.76 -8.68 23.94
N ASN A 306 6.77 -7.86 24.28
CA ASN A 306 5.42 -7.96 23.73
C ASN A 306 5.41 -7.59 22.24
N PHE A 307 6.16 -6.56 21.85
CA PHE A 307 6.29 -6.22 20.44
C PHE A 307 7.02 -7.32 19.64
N ALA A 308 8.11 -7.87 20.16
CA ALA A 308 8.80 -9.00 19.54
C ALA A 308 7.88 -10.24 19.42
N ARG A 309 7.08 -10.51 20.45
CA ARG A 309 6.06 -11.56 20.46
C ARG A 309 5.00 -11.33 19.38
N PHE A 310 4.54 -10.09 19.22
CA PHE A 310 3.61 -9.70 18.16
C PHE A 310 4.19 -9.94 16.76
N LEU A 311 5.43 -9.50 16.49
CA LEU A 311 6.10 -9.76 15.21
C LEU A 311 6.22 -11.27 14.92
N LYS A 312 6.54 -12.07 15.94
CA LYS A 312 6.59 -13.53 15.82
C LYS A 312 5.22 -14.10 15.42
N PHE A 313 4.13 -13.60 15.99
CA PHE A 313 2.79 -14.04 15.61
C PHE A 313 2.42 -13.66 14.17
N LEU A 314 2.79 -12.47 13.71
CA LEU A 314 2.61 -12.09 12.32
C LEU A 314 3.37 -13.01 11.37
N LYS A 315 4.65 -13.29 11.68
CA LYS A 315 5.48 -14.21 10.89
C LYS A 315 4.90 -15.63 10.87
N GLN A 316 4.39 -16.12 11.99
CA GLN A 316 3.71 -17.43 12.06
C GLN A 316 2.41 -17.46 11.25
N LYS A 317 1.59 -16.41 11.35
CA LYS A 317 0.35 -16.29 10.56
C LYS A 317 0.66 -16.31 9.07
N PHE A 318 1.70 -15.60 8.66
CA PHE A 318 2.16 -15.57 7.27
C PHE A 318 2.66 -16.94 6.81
N ASN A 319 3.54 -17.59 7.58
CA ASN A 319 4.06 -18.91 7.22
C ASN A 319 2.93 -19.92 7.01
N GLY A 320 1.91 -19.93 7.88
CA GLY A 320 0.75 -20.80 7.71
C GLY A 320 -0.09 -20.47 6.47
N GLN A 321 -0.18 -19.19 6.09
CA GLN A 321 -0.85 -18.81 4.84
C GLN A 321 -0.04 -19.19 3.61
N ILE A 322 1.28 -19.00 3.64
CA ILE A 322 2.18 -19.46 2.58
C ILE A 322 2.07 -20.97 2.40
N GLU A 323 2.09 -21.73 3.48
CA GLU A 323 1.94 -23.20 3.45
C GLU A 323 0.61 -23.57 2.80
N SER A 324 -0.49 -22.94 3.21
CA SER A 324 -1.80 -23.12 2.59
C SER A 324 -1.83 -22.75 1.09
N ILE A 325 -1.08 -21.71 0.68
CA ILE A 325 -0.92 -21.37 -0.73
C ILE A 325 -0.17 -22.51 -1.44
N PHE A 326 0.99 -22.94 -0.97
CA PHE A 326 1.76 -23.95 -1.67
C PHE A 326 1.13 -25.36 -1.68
N GLU A 327 0.34 -25.70 -0.68
CA GLU A 327 -0.41 -26.97 -0.60
C GLU A 327 -1.62 -27.01 -1.55
N SER A 328 -2.13 -25.85 -1.98
CA SER A 328 -3.30 -25.78 -2.84
C SER A 328 -2.96 -26.20 -4.28
N GLU A 329 -3.73 -27.15 -4.81
CA GLU A 329 -3.55 -27.66 -6.18
C GLU A 329 -3.76 -26.58 -7.25
N SER A 330 -4.60 -25.58 -6.98
CA SER A 330 -4.93 -24.50 -7.91
C SER A 330 -3.97 -23.31 -7.88
N SER A 331 -2.99 -23.31 -6.98
CA SER A 331 -2.08 -22.17 -6.78
C SER A 331 -1.30 -21.72 -8.01
N TRP A 332 -1.08 -22.64 -8.95
CA TRP A 332 -0.34 -22.36 -10.18
C TRP A 332 -1.25 -22.10 -11.39
N CYS A 333 -2.57 -22.18 -11.20
CA CYS A 333 -3.56 -21.80 -12.19
C CYS A 333 -3.58 -20.28 -12.35
N LEU A 334 -3.80 -19.83 -13.59
CA LEU A 334 -3.95 -18.42 -13.91
C LEU A 334 -5.33 -17.93 -13.43
N ILE A 335 -5.34 -16.76 -12.77
CA ILE A 335 -6.56 -16.01 -12.45
C ILE A 335 -6.81 -14.92 -13.50
N TYR A 336 -5.73 -14.30 -14.00
CA TYR A 336 -5.78 -13.22 -14.99
C TYR A 336 -4.75 -13.45 -16.09
N GLY A 337 -5.11 -13.09 -17.33
CA GLY A 337 -4.19 -13.07 -18.48
C GLY A 337 -4.25 -14.30 -19.38
N ASP A 338 -5.33 -15.09 -19.37
CA ASP A 338 -5.51 -16.19 -20.33
C ASP A 338 -5.82 -15.64 -21.75
N GLU A 339 -5.55 -16.44 -22.80
CA GLU A 339 -5.78 -16.06 -24.21
C GLU A 339 -7.25 -15.63 -24.46
N THR A 340 -8.19 -16.13 -23.65
CA THR A 340 -9.63 -15.80 -23.74
C THR A 340 -9.99 -14.40 -23.23
N ASP A 341 -9.14 -13.76 -22.43
CA ASP A 341 -9.36 -12.39 -21.95
C ASP A 341 -8.73 -11.36 -22.90
N ILE A 342 -7.62 -11.73 -23.56
CA ILE A 342 -6.94 -10.89 -24.57
C ILE A 342 -7.80 -10.75 -25.85
N GLU A 343 -8.56 -11.79 -26.22
CA GLU A 343 -9.49 -11.74 -27.38
C GLU A 343 -10.80 -10.96 -27.12
N ARG A 344 -11.18 -10.75 -25.85
CA ARG A 344 -12.36 -9.94 -25.48
C ARG A 344 -12.08 -8.43 -25.53
N ALA A 345 -10.82 -8.02 -25.50
CA ALA A 345 -10.42 -6.65 -25.78
C ALA A 345 -10.51 -6.39 -27.29
N ALA A 346 -11.59 -5.72 -27.72
CA ALA A 346 -11.77 -5.34 -29.12
C ALA A 346 -10.53 -4.58 -29.65
N PRO A 347 -10.14 -4.78 -30.92
CA PRO A 347 -8.89 -4.23 -31.50
C PRO A 347 -8.81 -2.70 -31.60
N ASN A 348 -9.77 -1.96 -31.01
CA ASN A 348 -9.93 -0.51 -31.18
C ASN A 348 -10.01 0.29 -29.85
N SER A 349 -9.72 -0.27 -28.68
CA SER A 349 -9.55 0.55 -27.46
C SER A 349 -8.09 0.94 -27.30
N SER A 350 -7.76 2.18 -27.64
CA SER A 350 -6.43 2.81 -27.47
C SER A 350 -6.05 3.06 -26.00
N ASN A 351 -6.60 2.28 -25.08
CA ASN A 351 -6.24 2.27 -23.67
C ASN A 351 -5.82 0.83 -23.36
N GLU A 352 -4.54 0.51 -23.56
CA GLU A 352 -3.94 -0.70 -22.98
C GLU A 352 -4.09 -0.57 -21.46
N SER A 353 -5.07 -1.26 -20.87
CA SER A 353 -5.21 -1.32 -19.43
C SER A 353 -3.97 -1.99 -18.83
N GLU A 354 -3.49 -1.50 -17.69
CA GLU A 354 -2.35 -2.11 -16.98
C GLU A 354 -2.58 -3.60 -16.64
N SER A 355 -3.84 -4.04 -16.62
CA SER A 355 -4.25 -5.44 -16.49
C SER A 355 -3.75 -6.37 -17.60
N ASP A 356 -3.46 -5.84 -18.78
CA ASP A 356 -3.10 -6.65 -19.95
C ASP A 356 -1.58 -6.95 -20.00
N LYS A 357 -0.83 -6.38 -19.05
CA LYS A 357 0.63 -6.49 -18.99
C LYS A 357 1.11 -7.75 -18.26
N PHE A 358 0.32 -8.28 -17.32
CA PHE A 358 0.72 -9.36 -16.43
C PHE A 358 -0.14 -10.62 -16.61
N MET A 359 0.49 -11.79 -16.45
CA MET A 359 -0.21 -13.04 -16.22
C MET A 359 -0.08 -13.38 -14.74
N ILE A 360 -1.20 -13.57 -14.04
CA ILE A 360 -1.18 -13.69 -12.58
C ILE A 360 -1.76 -15.04 -12.17
N CYS A 361 -0.97 -15.82 -11.43
CA CYS A 361 -1.44 -17.07 -10.82
C CYS A 361 -2.03 -16.83 -9.42
N GLU A 362 -2.79 -17.81 -8.93
CA GLU A 362 -3.44 -17.73 -7.63
C GLU A 362 -2.45 -17.57 -6.45
N ALA A 363 -1.28 -18.21 -6.52
CA ALA A 363 -0.24 -18.05 -5.51
C ALA A 363 0.24 -16.60 -5.40
N ALA A 364 0.57 -15.98 -6.53
CA ALA A 364 1.04 -14.60 -6.59
C ALA A 364 -0.02 -13.62 -6.09
N TYR A 365 -1.27 -13.81 -6.51
CA TYR A 365 -2.39 -12.97 -6.10
C TYR A 365 -2.66 -13.06 -4.59
N LYS A 366 -2.81 -14.27 -4.04
CA LYS A 366 -3.07 -14.46 -2.60
C LYS A 366 -1.94 -13.90 -1.74
N PHE A 367 -0.70 -14.10 -2.18
CA PHE A 367 0.48 -13.58 -1.50
C PHE A 367 0.45 -12.05 -1.42
N LEU A 368 0.25 -11.37 -2.55
CA LEU A 368 0.24 -9.91 -2.59
C LEU A 368 -0.98 -9.31 -1.90
N LEU A 369 -2.15 -9.94 -2.02
CA LEU A 369 -3.33 -9.52 -1.26
C LEU A 369 -3.06 -9.54 0.24
N PHE A 370 -2.38 -10.58 0.74
CA PHE A 370 -2.01 -10.65 2.14
C PHE A 370 -0.97 -9.58 2.52
N LEU A 371 0.04 -9.36 1.67
CA LEU A 371 1.07 -8.34 1.90
C LEU A 371 0.47 -6.93 1.94
N HIS A 372 -0.42 -6.59 1.00
CA HIS A 372 -1.16 -5.34 1.00
C HIS A 372 -2.03 -5.18 2.25
N ASN A 373 -2.70 -6.25 2.70
CA ASN A 373 -3.48 -6.21 3.93
C ASN A 373 -2.62 -5.91 5.16
N ILE A 374 -1.40 -6.46 5.25
CA ILE A 374 -0.44 -6.10 6.32
C ILE A 374 -0.09 -4.62 6.22
N ILE A 375 0.33 -4.17 5.04
CA ILE A 375 0.73 -2.78 4.83
C ILE A 375 -0.39 -1.81 5.22
N GLU A 376 -1.61 -2.07 4.76
CA GLU A 376 -2.77 -1.23 5.06
C GLU A 376 -3.08 -1.24 6.56
N GLN A 377 -3.13 -2.41 7.19
CA GLN A 377 -3.48 -2.53 8.61
C GLN A 377 -2.49 -1.83 9.54
N TYR A 378 -1.19 -1.89 9.23
CA TYR A 378 -0.15 -1.41 10.13
C TYR A 378 0.41 -0.03 9.76
N SER A 379 -0.06 0.59 8.68
CA SER A 379 0.24 1.99 8.34
C SER A 379 -0.19 2.97 9.44
N TYR A 380 -1.26 2.62 10.16
CA TYR A 380 -1.84 3.40 11.26
C TYR A 380 -1.12 3.26 12.61
N LEU A 381 0.01 2.55 12.68
CA LEU A 381 0.80 2.52 13.90
C LEU A 381 1.43 3.89 14.17
N PRO A 382 1.41 4.38 15.42
CA PRO A 382 1.74 5.76 15.76
C PRO A 382 3.26 6.00 15.74
N ASP A 383 4.03 5.00 16.16
CA ASP A 383 5.47 5.09 16.34
C ASP A 383 6.18 4.62 15.07
N PHE A 384 7.08 5.47 14.59
CA PHE A 384 7.91 5.19 13.44
C PHE A 384 8.80 3.97 13.66
N ASP A 385 9.28 3.74 14.88
CA ASP A 385 10.15 2.59 15.17
C ASP A 385 9.39 1.25 15.06
N TYR A 386 8.08 1.24 15.32
CA TYR A 386 7.25 0.04 15.11
C TYR A 386 6.95 -0.18 13.63
N ARG A 387 6.62 0.88 12.88
CA ARG A 387 6.42 0.79 11.42
C ARG A 387 7.67 0.33 10.70
N GLU A 388 8.84 0.83 11.11
CA GLU A 388 10.13 0.40 10.61
C GLU A 388 10.35 -1.10 10.78
N LYS A 389 10.09 -1.64 11.98
CA LYS A 389 10.25 -3.08 12.24
C LYS A 389 9.26 -3.94 11.45
N ILE A 390 8.07 -3.41 11.14
CA ILE A 390 7.11 -4.09 10.24
C ILE A 390 7.58 -4.04 8.80
N LEU A 391 8.19 -2.94 8.34
CA LEU A 391 8.81 -2.89 7.02
C LEU A 391 9.89 -3.96 6.86
N VAL A 392 10.78 -4.08 7.85
CA VAL A 392 11.81 -5.13 7.86
C VAL A 392 11.17 -6.52 7.78
N LEU A 393 10.07 -6.75 8.53
CA LEU A 393 9.32 -7.98 8.40
C LEU A 393 8.79 -8.18 6.98
N ILE A 394 8.16 -7.18 6.35
CA ILE A 394 7.63 -7.28 4.97
C ILE A 394 8.75 -7.65 3.98
N VAL A 395 9.93 -7.04 4.09
CA VAL A 395 11.11 -7.36 3.28
C VAL A 395 11.52 -8.81 3.49
N ASP A 396 11.64 -9.26 4.74
CA ASP A 396 11.96 -10.66 5.08
C ASP A 396 10.91 -11.65 4.54
N LEU A 397 9.63 -11.27 4.56
CA LEU A 397 8.52 -12.08 4.08
C LEU A 397 8.56 -12.26 2.54
N ILE A 398 8.86 -11.19 1.80
CA ILE A 398 9.07 -11.25 0.35
C ILE A 398 10.28 -12.13 0.02
N ASP A 399 11.38 -11.99 0.77
CA ASP A 399 12.59 -12.77 0.55
C ASP A 399 12.37 -14.27 0.80
N ASP A 400 11.66 -14.62 1.88
CA ASP A 400 11.30 -16.01 2.19
C ASP A 400 10.41 -16.62 1.11
N PHE A 401 9.42 -15.87 0.61
CA PHE A 401 8.57 -16.34 -0.48
C PHE A 401 9.37 -16.56 -1.77
N ARG A 402 10.25 -15.61 -2.13
CA ARG A 402 11.16 -15.74 -3.27
C ARG A 402 12.05 -16.99 -3.14
N LEU A 403 12.63 -17.24 -1.97
CA LEU A 403 13.47 -18.43 -1.72
C LEU A 403 12.68 -19.72 -1.92
N ARG A 404 11.44 -19.80 -1.41
CA ARG A 404 10.57 -20.97 -1.62
C ARG A 404 10.20 -21.15 -3.10
N LEU A 405 9.92 -20.07 -3.82
CA LEU A 405 9.68 -20.13 -5.27
C LEU A 405 10.90 -20.68 -6.03
N SER A 406 12.10 -20.21 -5.68
CA SER A 406 13.37 -20.72 -6.23
C SER A 406 13.57 -22.21 -5.94
N GLN A 407 13.29 -22.67 -4.71
CA GLN A 407 13.37 -24.09 -4.36
C GLN A 407 12.41 -24.95 -5.20
N ILE A 408 11.18 -24.47 -5.40
CA ILE A 408 10.19 -25.17 -6.24
C ILE A 408 10.66 -25.19 -7.69
N LEU A 409 11.19 -24.08 -8.20
CA LEU A 409 11.75 -23.99 -9.55
C LEU A 409 12.87 -25.01 -9.77
N HIS A 410 13.86 -25.08 -8.88
CA HIS A 410 14.99 -26.01 -9.00
C HIS A 410 14.61 -27.48 -8.82
N SER A 411 13.44 -27.76 -8.22
CA SER A 411 12.90 -29.12 -8.15
C SER A 411 12.23 -29.59 -9.45
N ALA A 412 11.92 -28.67 -10.38
CA ALA A 412 11.26 -28.97 -11.64
C ALA A 412 12.23 -29.55 -12.69
N ASN A 413 11.69 -30.25 -13.70
CA ASN A 413 12.49 -30.80 -14.78
C ASN A 413 13.04 -29.68 -15.69
N ASN A 414 14.37 -29.57 -15.80
CA ASN A 414 15.06 -28.53 -16.56
C ASN A 414 15.12 -28.79 -18.08
N HIS A 415 14.33 -29.72 -18.60
CA HIS A 415 14.30 -30.09 -20.02
C HIS A 415 13.02 -29.61 -20.70
N TRP A 416 13.14 -29.19 -21.95
CA TRP A 416 11.99 -28.84 -22.77
C TRP A 416 11.06 -30.05 -23.02
N PRO A 417 9.72 -29.90 -22.95
CA PRO A 417 8.96 -28.68 -22.69
C PRO A 417 8.79 -28.39 -21.18
N PHE A 418 8.86 -27.11 -20.80
CA PHE A 418 8.58 -26.68 -19.43
C PHE A 418 7.09 -26.79 -19.11
N GLU A 419 6.76 -27.20 -17.89
CA GLU A 419 5.39 -27.30 -17.40
C GLU A 419 4.77 -25.92 -17.15
N GLN A 420 3.43 -25.82 -17.15
CA GLN A 420 2.72 -24.57 -16.84
C GLN A 420 3.16 -23.97 -15.50
N LYS A 421 3.36 -24.81 -14.49
CA LYS A 421 3.84 -24.40 -13.16
C LYS A 421 5.16 -23.62 -13.22
N PHE A 422 6.08 -24.01 -14.12
CA PHE A 422 7.36 -23.33 -14.31
C PHE A 422 7.16 -21.89 -14.77
N PHE A 423 6.33 -21.66 -15.78
CA PHE A 423 6.03 -20.32 -16.28
C PHE A 423 5.17 -19.50 -15.30
N SER A 424 4.27 -20.13 -14.54
CA SER A 424 3.53 -19.47 -13.47
C SER A 424 4.46 -18.92 -12.38
N ILE A 425 5.58 -19.61 -12.06
CA ILE A 425 6.59 -19.11 -11.13
C ILE A 425 7.34 -17.91 -11.72
N LEU A 426 7.73 -17.97 -12.99
CA LEU A 426 8.37 -16.84 -13.68
C LEU A 426 7.47 -15.60 -13.67
N ASN A 427 6.20 -15.75 -14.02
CA ASN A 427 5.22 -14.66 -13.96
C ASN A 427 5.00 -14.13 -12.53
N THR A 428 5.12 -15.00 -11.53
CA THR A 428 5.07 -14.59 -10.12
C THR A 428 6.24 -13.68 -9.78
N PHE A 429 7.45 -13.98 -10.23
CA PHE A 429 8.61 -13.11 -10.00
C PHE A 429 8.46 -11.74 -10.66
N ASP A 430 7.96 -11.68 -11.89
CA ASP A 430 7.68 -10.43 -12.61
C ASP A 430 6.63 -9.59 -11.87
N TYR A 431 5.54 -10.23 -11.45
CA TYR A 431 4.49 -9.53 -10.71
C TYR A 431 4.99 -9.04 -9.33
N LEU A 432 5.79 -9.83 -8.61
CA LEU A 432 6.43 -9.39 -7.37
C LEU A 432 7.38 -8.22 -7.61
N LEU A 433 8.21 -8.27 -8.67
CA LEU A 433 9.14 -7.21 -9.04
C LEU A 433 8.41 -5.88 -9.27
N ALA A 434 7.30 -5.90 -10.00
CA ALA A 434 6.47 -4.72 -10.21
C ALA A 434 5.95 -4.13 -8.88
N ASN A 435 5.37 -4.96 -8.01
CA ASN A 435 4.82 -4.49 -6.74
C ASN A 435 5.91 -3.98 -5.77
N VAL A 436 7.08 -4.60 -5.74
CA VAL A 436 8.21 -4.11 -4.91
C VAL A 436 8.74 -2.78 -5.44
N ASN A 437 8.79 -2.59 -6.76
CA ASN A 437 9.14 -1.30 -7.36
C ASN A 437 8.09 -0.23 -7.03
N ASP A 438 6.80 -0.56 -7.06
CA ASP A 438 5.74 0.38 -6.67
C ASP A 438 5.84 0.79 -5.20
N LEU A 439 6.13 -0.17 -4.32
CA LEU A 439 6.39 0.12 -2.90
C LEU A 439 7.59 1.06 -2.71
N ASN A 440 8.61 0.96 -3.56
CA ASN A 440 9.82 1.78 -3.50
C ASN A 440 9.64 3.18 -4.10
N LEU A 441 8.85 3.32 -5.17
CA LEU A 441 8.74 4.56 -5.95
C LEU A 441 7.54 5.44 -5.58
N ASN A 442 6.50 4.88 -4.95
CA ASN A 442 5.26 5.62 -4.74
C ASN A 442 5.37 6.61 -3.54
N PRO A 443 5.13 7.92 -3.73
CA PRO A 443 5.18 8.92 -2.67
C PRO A 443 4.06 8.77 -1.62
N ASP A 444 2.98 8.05 -1.92
CA ASP A 444 1.92 7.72 -0.96
C ASP A 444 2.12 6.33 -0.32
N SER A 445 3.28 5.70 -0.58
CA SER A 445 3.59 4.37 -0.04
C SER A 445 3.74 4.37 1.47
N PHE A 446 3.61 3.19 2.06
CA PHE A 446 3.96 2.94 3.45
C PHE A 446 5.39 3.41 3.81
N LEU A 447 6.32 3.45 2.84
CA LEU A 447 7.66 4.01 3.05
C LEU A 447 7.65 5.51 3.31
N ALA A 448 6.80 6.27 2.62
CA ALA A 448 6.67 7.71 2.85
C ALA A 448 6.11 8.03 4.25
N SER A 449 5.37 7.09 4.86
CA SER A 449 4.92 7.19 6.25
C SER A 449 6.04 6.97 7.29
N ILE A 450 7.23 6.54 6.86
CA ILE A 450 8.42 6.30 7.69
C ILE A 450 9.39 7.49 7.51
N VAL A 451 9.90 8.05 8.62
CA VAL A 451 10.66 9.33 8.63
C VAL A 451 11.83 9.36 7.62
N PRO A 452 12.06 10.48 6.90
CA PRO A 452 13.14 10.66 5.93
C PRO A 452 14.56 10.29 6.38
N SER A 453 14.87 10.39 7.68
CA SER A 453 16.24 10.24 8.21
C SER A 453 16.74 8.79 8.30
N LYS A 454 15.88 7.78 8.08
CA LYS A 454 16.26 6.34 8.06
C LYS A 454 15.97 5.66 6.72
N ILE A 455 15.54 6.42 5.70
CA ILE A 455 15.17 5.90 4.38
C ILE A 455 16.34 5.18 3.71
N ASP A 456 17.57 5.66 3.87
CA ASP A 456 18.75 5.14 3.15
C ASP A 456 18.99 3.63 3.33
N HIS A 457 18.81 3.09 4.54
CA HIS A 457 19.07 1.67 4.78
C HIS A 457 17.97 0.77 4.20
N HIS A 458 16.71 1.19 4.28
CA HIS A 458 15.57 0.39 3.82
C HIS A 458 15.35 0.49 2.32
N GLU A 459 15.62 1.66 1.72
CA GLU A 459 15.76 1.78 0.28
C GLU A 459 16.84 0.82 -0.25
N THR A 460 17.94 0.64 0.49
CA THR A 460 18.99 -0.31 0.10
C THR A 460 18.48 -1.75 0.15
N SER A 461 17.76 -2.14 1.20
CA SER A 461 17.16 -3.49 1.30
C SER A 461 16.13 -3.77 0.22
N LEU A 462 15.27 -2.81 -0.11
CA LEU A 462 14.28 -2.95 -1.19
C LEU A 462 14.96 -2.96 -2.57
N LYS A 463 15.96 -2.11 -2.81
CA LYS A 463 16.78 -2.15 -4.03
C LYS A 463 17.47 -3.51 -4.19
N ASN A 464 18.00 -4.08 -3.11
CA ASN A 464 18.58 -5.42 -3.12
C ASN A 464 17.52 -6.48 -3.49
N LEU A 465 16.31 -6.41 -2.93
CA LEU A 465 15.22 -7.32 -3.30
C LEU A 465 14.88 -7.21 -4.80
N VAL A 466 14.69 -5.99 -5.31
CA VAL A 466 14.45 -5.72 -6.75
C VAL A 466 15.53 -6.39 -7.60
N GLN A 467 16.79 -6.18 -7.25
CA GLN A 467 17.93 -6.74 -7.99
C GLN A 467 17.97 -8.27 -7.93
N THR A 468 17.62 -8.86 -6.79
CA THR A 468 17.55 -10.33 -6.68
C THR A 468 16.37 -10.92 -7.46
N LEU A 469 15.21 -10.26 -7.48
CA LEU A 469 14.06 -10.70 -8.28
C LEU A 469 14.36 -10.62 -9.77
N GLN A 470 15.04 -9.56 -10.23
CA GLN A 470 15.54 -9.43 -11.59
C GLN A 470 16.50 -10.58 -11.95
N HIS A 471 17.47 -10.88 -11.07
CA HIS A 471 18.38 -12.00 -11.28
C HIS A 471 17.64 -13.35 -11.41
N MET A 472 16.58 -13.59 -10.61
CA MET A 472 15.78 -14.81 -10.74
C MET A 472 15.08 -14.92 -12.10
N ILE A 473 14.58 -13.80 -12.63
CA ILE A 473 13.97 -13.75 -13.96
C ILE A 473 15.02 -14.04 -15.04
N GLU A 474 16.19 -13.40 -14.96
CA GLU A 474 17.30 -13.60 -15.87
C GLU A 474 17.80 -15.06 -15.87
N GLU A 475 17.92 -15.67 -14.68
CA GLU A 475 18.32 -17.07 -14.54
C GLU A 475 17.32 -18.01 -15.24
N ILE A 476 16.01 -17.79 -15.06
CA ILE A 476 14.97 -18.56 -15.75
C ILE A 476 15.05 -18.34 -17.27
N PHE A 477 15.26 -17.09 -17.72
CA PHE A 477 15.43 -16.78 -19.13
C PHE A 477 16.64 -17.49 -19.75
N GLU A 478 17.76 -17.57 -19.02
CA GLU A 478 18.94 -18.33 -19.43
C GLU A 478 18.64 -19.83 -19.56
N LEU A 479 17.88 -20.42 -18.63
CA LEU A 479 17.46 -21.82 -18.70
C LEU A 479 16.54 -22.08 -19.91
N VAL A 480 15.52 -21.24 -20.09
CA VAL A 480 14.54 -21.39 -21.19
C VAL A 480 15.22 -21.22 -22.54
N SER A 481 15.98 -20.15 -22.70
CA SER A 481 16.70 -19.88 -23.94
C SER A 481 17.78 -20.94 -24.20
N GLY A 482 18.51 -21.38 -23.19
CA GLY A 482 19.50 -22.45 -23.30
C GLY A 482 18.90 -23.77 -23.82
N ALA A 483 17.72 -24.16 -23.31
CA ALA A 483 17.02 -25.36 -23.76
C ALA A 483 16.49 -25.25 -25.21
N ILE A 484 16.01 -24.07 -25.61
CA ILE A 484 15.58 -23.82 -27.00
C ILE A 484 16.79 -23.87 -27.94
N ILE A 485 17.89 -23.20 -27.55
CA ILE A 485 19.10 -23.07 -28.36
C ILE A 485 19.84 -24.40 -28.48
N SER A 486 19.95 -25.20 -27.42
CA SER A 486 20.60 -26.53 -27.49
C SER A 486 19.89 -27.42 -28.51
N SER A 487 18.56 -27.49 -28.44
CA SER A 487 17.79 -28.26 -29.41
C SER A 487 17.81 -27.64 -30.80
N PHE A 488 17.86 -26.31 -30.93
CA PHE A 488 18.05 -25.66 -32.23
C PHE A 488 19.43 -26.00 -32.83
N ILE A 489 20.50 -26.05 -32.03
CA ILE A 489 21.83 -26.46 -32.47
C ILE A 489 21.83 -27.92 -32.95
N ASP A 490 21.14 -28.82 -32.24
CA ASP A 490 20.96 -30.21 -32.68
C ASP A 490 20.23 -30.27 -34.02
N ASP A 491 19.20 -29.45 -34.20
CA ASP A 491 18.46 -29.30 -35.44
C ASP A 491 19.33 -28.72 -36.57
N LEU A 492 20.22 -27.76 -36.29
CA LEU A 492 21.19 -27.23 -37.27
C LEU A 492 22.15 -28.30 -37.82
N GLN A 493 22.38 -29.39 -37.09
CA GLN A 493 23.14 -30.52 -37.62
C GLN A 493 22.48 -31.12 -38.89
N LYS A 494 21.16 -30.97 -39.05
CA LYS A 494 20.43 -31.40 -40.25
C LYS A 494 20.75 -30.50 -41.44
N LEU A 495 20.83 -29.17 -41.26
CA LEU A 495 21.30 -28.25 -42.31
C LEU A 495 22.76 -28.50 -42.66
N ASN A 496 23.55 -28.96 -41.70
CA ASN A 496 24.93 -29.34 -41.94
C ASN A 496 25.07 -30.56 -42.89
N ARG A 497 24.01 -31.32 -43.16
CA ARG A 497 24.05 -32.42 -44.14
C ARG A 497 23.90 -31.95 -45.59
N ILE A 498 23.40 -30.72 -45.79
CA ILE A 498 23.22 -30.13 -47.12
C ILE A 498 24.59 -29.67 -47.65
N ARG A 499 24.83 -29.93 -48.95
CA ARG A 499 26.04 -29.51 -49.66
C ARG A 499 25.85 -28.12 -50.28
N TRP A 500 25.86 -27.10 -49.43
CA TRP A 500 25.61 -25.70 -49.81
C TRP A 500 26.52 -25.16 -50.91
N ASN A 501 27.75 -25.67 -51.04
CA ASN A 501 28.69 -25.30 -52.11
C ASN A 501 28.41 -25.95 -53.48
N ARG A 502 27.40 -26.83 -53.56
CA ARG A 502 27.02 -27.55 -54.80
C ARG A 502 25.57 -27.29 -55.20
N LEU A 503 24.89 -26.35 -54.53
CA LEU A 503 23.55 -25.95 -54.91
C LEU A 503 23.62 -25.24 -56.26
N LYS A 504 22.73 -25.61 -57.18
CA LYS A 504 22.47 -24.87 -58.40
C LYS A 504 21.01 -24.46 -58.33
N THR A 505 20.70 -23.17 -58.49
CA THR A 505 19.33 -22.64 -58.41
C THR A 505 18.36 -23.19 -59.47
N PHE A 506 18.78 -24.14 -60.34
CA PHE A 506 17.99 -24.65 -61.46
C PHE A 506 17.84 -26.18 -61.53
N GLU A 507 18.33 -26.97 -60.57
CA GLU A 507 18.07 -28.42 -60.53
C GLU A 507 17.62 -28.87 -59.13
N ILE A 508 16.37 -28.53 -58.79
CA ILE A 508 15.59 -29.33 -57.83
C ILE A 508 14.34 -29.81 -58.57
N GLU A 509 14.56 -30.61 -59.62
CA GLU A 509 13.52 -31.46 -60.21
C GLU A 509 13.80 -32.96 -60.04
N THR A 510 14.92 -33.39 -59.44
CA THR A 510 15.25 -34.82 -59.42
C THR A 510 15.80 -35.32 -58.08
N ILE A 511 14.98 -35.28 -57.03
CA ILE A 511 15.01 -36.30 -55.96
C ILE A 511 13.60 -36.85 -55.68
N GLY A 512 12.71 -36.80 -56.69
CA GLY A 512 11.42 -37.46 -56.67
C GLY A 512 11.20 -38.23 -57.97
N GLN A 513 11.22 -39.56 -57.89
CA GLN A 513 10.72 -40.51 -58.89
C GLN A 513 11.47 -40.59 -60.23
N ARG A 514 12.30 -41.64 -60.36
CA ARG A 514 12.55 -42.27 -61.66
C ARG A 514 11.31 -43.05 -62.05
N THR A 515 10.58 -42.59 -63.04
CA THR A 515 9.71 -43.43 -63.86
C THR A 515 10.10 -43.23 -65.32
N THR A 516 10.42 -44.35 -65.95
CA THR A 516 10.71 -44.56 -67.37
C THR A 516 9.59 -44.04 -68.27
N GLY A 517 9.95 -43.44 -69.40
CA GLY A 517 9.02 -43.14 -70.49
C GLY A 517 9.61 -42.13 -71.45
N ASP A 518 10.01 -42.62 -72.62
CA ASP A 518 10.34 -41.83 -73.81
C ASP A 518 9.17 -40.90 -74.18
N ASP A 519 9.46 -39.67 -74.61
CA ASP A 519 8.78 -39.00 -75.72
C ASP A 519 9.46 -37.64 -76.00
N GLU A 520 9.87 -37.49 -77.27
CA GLU A 520 10.47 -36.29 -77.86
C GLU A 520 9.45 -35.14 -77.92
N ILE A 521 9.77 -33.96 -77.35
CA ILE A 521 9.02 -32.72 -77.62
C ILE A 521 9.99 -31.53 -77.77
N ASN A 522 10.01 -31.05 -79.02
CA ASN A 522 10.27 -29.72 -79.57
C ASN A 522 10.71 -28.58 -78.63
N ASP A 523 11.82 -27.97 -79.04
CA ASP A 523 12.21 -26.59 -78.79
C ASP A 523 11.14 -25.62 -79.35
N ASP A 524 10.48 -24.86 -78.47
CA ASP A 524 10.01 -23.48 -78.67
C ASP A 524 9.01 -23.11 -77.55
N ASP A 525 9.51 -22.48 -76.47
CA ASP A 525 8.78 -21.48 -75.67
C ASP A 525 9.68 -20.93 -74.53
N ASP A 526 10.40 -19.85 -74.86
CA ASP A 526 11.46 -19.25 -74.04
C ASP A 526 11.04 -17.93 -73.35
N GLN A 527 9.82 -17.86 -72.80
CA GLN A 527 9.29 -16.60 -72.22
C GLN A 527 8.47 -16.74 -70.92
N ASN A 528 8.50 -17.87 -70.17
CA ASN A 528 7.79 -17.94 -68.87
C ASN A 528 8.43 -18.87 -67.82
N ARG A 529 9.74 -18.72 -67.57
CA ARG A 529 10.41 -19.37 -66.41
C ARG A 529 10.45 -18.44 -65.20
N ASN A 530 9.29 -18.15 -64.61
CA ASN A 530 9.25 -17.76 -63.19
C ASN A 530 9.52 -19.02 -62.35
N GLY A 531 10.79 -19.36 -62.17
CA GLY A 531 11.20 -20.45 -61.30
C GLY A 531 10.65 -20.22 -59.89
N SER A 532 9.74 -21.08 -59.42
CA SER A 532 9.21 -20.98 -58.07
C SER A 532 10.37 -21.17 -57.09
N VAL A 533 10.70 -20.12 -56.35
CA VAL A 533 11.62 -20.19 -55.22
C VAL A 533 11.07 -21.21 -54.23
N LYS A 534 11.77 -22.34 -54.05
CA LYS A 534 11.35 -23.40 -53.12
C LYS A 534 12.20 -23.33 -51.85
N ILE A 535 11.52 -23.22 -50.72
CA ILE A 535 12.14 -23.30 -49.38
C ILE A 535 12.75 -24.69 -49.18
N THR A 536 13.93 -24.74 -48.56
CA THR A 536 14.56 -26.02 -48.24
C THR A 536 13.75 -26.79 -47.19
N THR A 537 13.44 -28.06 -47.45
CA THR A 537 12.60 -28.87 -46.55
C THR A 537 13.18 -29.01 -45.14
N GLN A 538 14.51 -29.09 -45.02
CA GLN A 538 15.18 -29.11 -43.73
C GLN A 538 15.06 -27.76 -43.01
N SER A 539 15.19 -26.64 -43.71
CA SER A 539 15.02 -25.29 -43.15
C SER A 539 13.59 -25.11 -42.63
N LEU A 540 12.59 -25.51 -43.41
CA LEU A 540 11.19 -25.47 -43.00
C LEU A 540 10.95 -26.25 -41.69
N GLN A 541 11.46 -27.47 -41.59
CA GLN A 541 11.27 -28.30 -40.39
C GLN A 541 11.92 -27.69 -39.13
N ILE A 542 13.12 -27.15 -39.26
CA ILE A 542 13.88 -26.59 -38.13
C ILE A 542 13.24 -25.31 -37.63
N PHE A 543 12.89 -24.40 -38.54
CA PHE A 543 12.27 -23.12 -38.17
C PHE A 543 10.82 -23.30 -37.71
N TYR A 544 10.10 -24.30 -38.23
CA TYR A 544 8.79 -24.68 -37.68
C TYR A 544 8.90 -25.19 -36.23
N ASN A 545 9.86 -26.08 -35.94
CA ASN A 545 10.12 -26.53 -34.57
C ASN A 545 10.46 -25.35 -33.64
N LEU A 546 11.29 -24.41 -34.10
CA LEU A 546 11.64 -23.20 -33.35
C LEU A 546 10.40 -22.33 -33.08
N SER A 547 9.55 -22.14 -34.09
CA SER A 547 8.29 -21.40 -33.99
C SER A 547 7.36 -22.00 -32.93
N ILE A 548 7.21 -23.32 -32.89
CA ILE A 548 6.39 -24.00 -31.87
C ILE A 548 6.90 -23.66 -30.47
N LYS A 549 8.22 -23.67 -30.25
CA LYS A 549 8.79 -23.41 -28.92
C LYS A 549 8.63 -21.95 -28.49
N ILE A 550 8.88 -21.00 -29.39
CA ILE A 550 8.69 -19.57 -29.10
C ILE A 550 7.22 -19.28 -28.82
N ASN A 551 6.30 -19.84 -29.61
CA ASN A 551 4.86 -19.71 -29.37
C ASN A 551 4.42 -20.36 -28.05
N HIS A 552 5.03 -21.49 -27.67
CA HIS A 552 4.76 -22.10 -26.37
C HIS A 552 5.19 -21.18 -25.22
N VAL A 553 6.36 -20.53 -25.31
CA VAL A 553 6.77 -19.54 -24.30
C VAL A 553 5.77 -18.38 -24.25
N LYS A 554 5.45 -17.79 -25.41
CA LYS A 554 4.48 -16.69 -25.52
C LYS A 554 3.16 -16.98 -24.81
N LYS A 555 2.65 -18.21 -24.95
CA LYS A 555 1.37 -18.61 -24.38
C LYS A 555 1.33 -18.55 -22.86
N PHE A 556 2.46 -18.76 -22.20
CA PHE A 556 2.51 -18.94 -20.75
C PHE A 556 3.19 -17.82 -19.98
N ILE A 557 3.74 -16.79 -20.63
CA ILE A 557 4.41 -15.67 -19.94
C ILE A 557 3.76 -14.31 -20.25
N SER A 558 3.92 -13.37 -19.32
CA SER A 558 3.42 -12.00 -19.46
C SER A 558 3.97 -11.29 -20.71
N LYS A 559 3.22 -10.31 -21.24
CA LYS A 559 3.61 -9.57 -22.46
C LYS A 559 4.96 -8.86 -22.28
N ASN A 560 5.20 -8.29 -21.10
CA ASN A 560 6.46 -7.61 -20.78
C ASN A 560 7.63 -8.60 -20.80
N LEU A 561 7.51 -9.71 -20.09
CA LEU A 561 8.53 -10.76 -20.09
C LEU A 561 8.78 -11.32 -21.49
N PHE A 562 7.72 -11.51 -22.28
CA PHE A 562 7.87 -12.01 -23.65
C PHE A 562 8.65 -11.07 -24.55
N ASN A 563 8.42 -9.76 -24.45
CA ASN A 563 9.17 -8.78 -25.21
C ASN A 563 10.67 -8.85 -24.88
N ASP A 564 11.04 -8.89 -23.61
CA ASP A 564 12.43 -9.00 -23.19
C ASP A 564 13.06 -10.34 -23.63
N PHE A 565 12.30 -11.43 -23.49
CA PHE A 565 12.72 -12.75 -23.94
C PHE A 565 12.94 -12.82 -25.46
N LEU A 566 12.13 -12.13 -26.26
CA LEU A 566 12.23 -12.12 -27.72
C LEU A 566 13.57 -11.56 -28.22
N TYR A 567 14.05 -10.46 -27.64
CA TYR A 567 15.36 -9.91 -28.00
C TYR A 567 16.49 -10.87 -27.60
N LEU A 568 16.42 -11.42 -26.39
CA LEU A 568 17.41 -12.37 -25.89
C LEU A 568 17.50 -13.63 -26.76
N ILE A 569 16.37 -14.25 -27.09
CA ILE A 569 16.35 -15.50 -27.86
C ILE A 569 16.85 -15.28 -29.28
N ALA A 570 16.50 -14.14 -29.90
CA ALA A 570 16.93 -13.84 -31.25
C ALA A 570 18.45 -13.58 -31.35
N GLU A 571 19.03 -12.86 -30.38
CA GLU A 571 20.48 -12.71 -30.28
C GLU A 571 21.16 -14.09 -30.17
N LYS A 572 20.64 -14.97 -29.31
CA LYS A 572 21.20 -16.32 -29.16
C LYS A 572 21.02 -17.19 -30.40
N ILE A 573 19.92 -17.06 -31.14
CA ILE A 573 19.71 -17.76 -32.42
C ILE A 573 20.74 -17.28 -33.45
N GLN A 574 20.97 -15.96 -33.57
CA GLN A 574 21.99 -15.40 -34.46
C GLN A 574 23.38 -15.94 -34.13
N ASN A 575 23.73 -15.93 -32.84
CA ASN A 575 25.00 -16.46 -32.36
C ASN A 575 25.13 -17.98 -32.64
N ALA A 576 24.07 -18.75 -32.41
CA ALA A 576 24.06 -20.19 -32.68
C ALA A 576 24.20 -20.49 -34.19
N MET A 577 23.46 -19.78 -35.05
CA MET A 577 23.56 -19.88 -36.51
C MET A 577 24.97 -19.55 -37.00
N LEU A 578 25.55 -18.46 -36.48
CA LEU A 578 26.89 -18.03 -36.83
C LEU A 578 27.94 -19.08 -36.46
N GLN A 579 27.97 -19.50 -35.18
CA GLN A 579 29.00 -20.39 -34.64
C GLN A 579 28.85 -21.84 -35.10
N ASN A 580 27.62 -22.33 -35.29
CA ASN A 580 27.37 -23.75 -35.54
C ASN A 580 27.01 -24.10 -36.97
N PHE A 581 26.73 -23.10 -37.81
CA PHE A 581 26.35 -23.32 -39.20
C PHE A 581 27.19 -22.46 -40.16
N LEU A 582 27.08 -21.13 -40.10
CA LEU A 582 27.69 -20.24 -41.09
C LEU A 582 29.21 -20.38 -41.18
N ILE A 583 29.92 -20.37 -40.04
CA ILE A 583 31.39 -20.47 -40.02
C ILE A 583 31.89 -21.85 -40.44
N LYS A 584 31.10 -22.91 -40.19
CA LYS A 584 31.50 -24.29 -40.42
C LYS A 584 31.25 -24.75 -41.87
N LYS A 585 30.60 -23.93 -42.71
CA LYS A 585 30.20 -24.31 -44.06
C LYS A 585 30.79 -23.42 -45.15
N SER A 586 31.13 -24.06 -46.26
CA SER A 586 31.48 -23.39 -47.51
C SER A 586 30.20 -23.22 -48.34
N PHE A 587 29.98 -22.02 -48.87
CA PHE A 587 28.84 -21.69 -49.72
C PHE A 587 29.30 -21.31 -51.13
N ASN A 588 28.47 -21.55 -52.14
CA ASN A 588 28.57 -20.92 -53.45
C ASN A 588 27.51 -19.81 -53.56
N GLN A 589 27.51 -19.01 -54.63
CA GLN A 589 26.57 -17.89 -54.79
C GLN A 589 25.09 -18.33 -54.69
N ASP A 590 24.75 -19.46 -55.30
CA ASP A 590 23.39 -20.03 -55.28
C ASP A 590 22.98 -20.52 -53.88
N GLY A 591 23.91 -21.10 -53.13
CA GLY A 591 23.68 -21.53 -51.75
C GLY A 591 23.50 -20.38 -50.77
N ILE A 592 24.16 -19.23 -51.00
CA ILE A 592 23.92 -18.00 -50.21
C ILE A 592 22.51 -17.47 -50.50
N LYS A 593 22.13 -17.38 -51.79
CA LYS A 593 20.78 -16.95 -52.19
C LYS A 593 19.69 -17.87 -51.62
N GLN A 594 19.91 -19.19 -51.64
CA GLN A 594 18.97 -20.14 -51.05
C GLN A 594 18.86 -19.96 -49.52
N LEU A 595 19.97 -19.67 -48.84
CA LEU A 595 19.94 -19.39 -47.41
C LEU A 595 19.21 -18.09 -47.10
N GLU A 596 19.39 -17.04 -47.90
CA GLU A 596 18.63 -15.79 -47.79
C GLU A 596 17.13 -16.04 -47.90
N ILE A 597 16.72 -16.79 -48.93
CA ILE A 597 15.33 -17.21 -49.13
C ILE A 597 14.80 -17.96 -47.89
N ASP A 598 15.55 -18.95 -47.38
CA ASP A 598 15.15 -19.74 -46.23
C ASP A 598 15.01 -18.88 -44.96
N LEU A 599 15.87 -17.88 -44.75
CA LEU A 599 15.75 -16.97 -43.59
C LEU A 599 14.57 -16.00 -43.73
N GLU A 600 14.38 -15.41 -44.91
CA GLU A 600 13.29 -14.49 -45.20
C GLU A 600 11.92 -15.16 -45.08
N HIS A 601 11.80 -16.42 -45.51
CA HIS A 601 10.52 -17.11 -45.57
C HIS A 601 10.28 -18.09 -44.41
N CYS A 602 11.27 -18.36 -43.56
CA CYS A 602 11.09 -19.27 -42.42
C CYS A 602 11.51 -18.68 -41.07
N LEU A 603 12.64 -17.99 -40.97
CA LEU A 603 13.09 -17.46 -39.66
C LEU A 603 12.39 -16.14 -39.33
N TYR A 604 12.40 -15.16 -40.24
CA TYR A 604 11.85 -13.83 -39.98
C TYR A 604 10.34 -13.85 -39.69
N PRO A 605 9.52 -14.66 -40.39
CA PRO A 605 8.09 -14.77 -40.10
C PRO A 605 7.75 -15.23 -38.68
N ILE A 606 8.71 -15.84 -37.96
CA ILE A 606 8.52 -16.20 -36.54
C ILE A 606 8.45 -14.94 -35.67
N PHE A 607 9.20 -13.88 -36.02
CA PHE A 607 9.35 -12.68 -35.20
C PHE A 607 8.48 -11.51 -35.69
N LEU A 608 8.18 -11.43 -36.99
CA LEU A 608 7.36 -10.36 -37.57
C LEU A 608 6.03 -10.08 -36.85
N PRO A 609 5.30 -11.06 -36.28
CA PRO A 609 4.08 -10.79 -35.51
C PRO A 609 4.30 -9.99 -34.22
N PHE A 610 5.54 -9.86 -33.74
CA PHE A 610 5.87 -9.31 -32.43
C PHE A 610 6.69 -8.02 -32.47
N VAL A 611 7.12 -7.59 -33.66
CA VAL A 611 8.05 -6.47 -33.82
C VAL A 611 7.59 -5.58 -34.96
N SER A 612 7.89 -4.28 -34.87
CA SER A 612 7.58 -3.32 -35.94
C SER A 612 8.52 -3.47 -37.14
N ASP A 613 9.83 -3.65 -36.92
CA ASP A 613 10.80 -3.97 -37.97
C ASP A 613 11.68 -5.17 -37.56
N ILE A 614 11.87 -6.13 -38.47
CA ILE A 614 12.76 -7.27 -38.25
C ILE A 614 14.20 -6.83 -37.97
N LYS A 615 14.61 -5.64 -38.42
CA LYS A 615 15.92 -5.06 -38.15
C LYS A 615 16.15 -4.70 -36.69
N ASP A 616 15.08 -4.48 -35.91
CA ASP A 616 15.19 -4.16 -34.49
C ASP A 616 15.75 -5.37 -33.71
N ILE A 617 15.40 -6.57 -34.14
CA ILE A 617 15.85 -7.82 -33.54
C ILE A 617 17.05 -8.41 -34.30
N PHE A 618 17.11 -8.23 -35.62
CA PHE A 618 18.18 -8.73 -36.47
C PHE A 618 18.91 -7.64 -37.26
N PRO A 619 19.68 -6.76 -36.58
CA PRO A 619 20.39 -5.66 -37.23
C PRO A 619 21.52 -6.13 -38.16
N ASN A 620 22.12 -7.30 -37.86
CA ASN A 620 23.34 -7.81 -38.52
C ASN A 620 23.11 -8.86 -39.63
N ASN A 621 21.86 -9.13 -40.03
CA ASN A 621 21.56 -10.22 -40.96
C ASN A 621 22.13 -10.00 -42.36
N THR A 622 22.16 -8.76 -42.83
CA THR A 622 22.74 -8.43 -44.13
C THR A 622 24.27 -8.52 -44.13
N THR A 623 24.92 -8.51 -42.96
CA THR A 623 26.36 -8.26 -42.85
C THR A 623 27.20 -9.52 -43.02
N CYS A 624 26.75 -10.67 -42.48
CA CYS A 624 27.40 -11.96 -42.72
C CYS A 624 27.14 -12.50 -44.14
N GLN A 625 25.94 -12.29 -44.67
CA GLN A 625 25.57 -12.67 -46.04
C GLN A 625 26.32 -11.81 -47.08
N ARG A 626 26.40 -10.49 -46.87
CA ARG A 626 27.26 -9.60 -47.68
C ARG A 626 28.75 -9.93 -47.54
N LEU A 627 29.23 -10.35 -46.36
CA LEU A 627 30.61 -10.82 -46.17
C LEU A 627 30.91 -12.07 -47.02
N ILE A 628 30.01 -13.06 -47.03
CA ILE A 628 30.19 -14.30 -47.80
C ILE A 628 30.00 -14.04 -49.31
N ALA A 629 29.07 -13.15 -49.70
CA ALA A 629 28.78 -12.80 -51.09
C ALA A 629 29.79 -11.83 -51.73
N SER A 630 30.42 -10.95 -50.94
CA SER A 630 31.47 -10.04 -51.43
C SER A 630 32.85 -10.72 -51.60
N TRP A 631 33.00 -11.96 -51.12
CA TRP A 631 34.26 -12.70 -51.17
C TRP A 631 34.50 -13.41 -52.51
N ASN A 632 34.47 -12.64 -53.60
CA ASN A 632 34.96 -13.11 -54.90
C ASN A 632 36.49 -12.96 -54.95
N GLY A 633 37.21 -13.98 -54.46
CA GLY A 633 38.52 -14.38 -54.99
C GLY A 633 39.78 -13.57 -54.64
N ASP A 634 39.73 -12.31 -54.21
CA ASP A 634 40.97 -11.53 -54.01
C ASP A 634 41.49 -11.51 -52.57
N HIS A 635 42.79 -11.79 -52.42
CA HIS A 635 43.56 -11.77 -51.18
C HIS A 635 43.59 -10.36 -50.55
N LEU A 636 42.60 -10.04 -49.73
CA LEU A 636 42.63 -8.84 -48.88
C LEU A 636 43.53 -9.08 -47.65
N ALA A 637 44.58 -8.27 -47.51
CA ALA A 637 45.51 -8.31 -46.38
C ALA A 637 44.81 -7.98 -45.04
N LYS A 638 45.24 -8.63 -43.95
CA LYS A 638 44.66 -8.57 -42.58
C LYS A 638 44.29 -7.16 -42.07
N MET A 639 45.00 -6.10 -42.46
CA MET A 639 44.77 -4.71 -42.02
C MET A 639 43.64 -3.99 -42.78
N GLN A 640 43.49 -4.25 -44.09
CA GLN A 640 42.44 -3.64 -44.93
C GLN A 640 41.06 -4.23 -44.63
N PHE A 641 41.06 -5.45 -44.10
CA PHE A 641 39.89 -6.23 -43.75
C PHE A 641 39.13 -5.67 -42.53
N LYS A 642 39.83 -5.17 -41.50
CA LYS A 642 39.20 -4.51 -40.34
C LYS A 642 38.50 -3.19 -40.72
N ILE A 643 39.01 -2.52 -41.75
CA ILE A 643 38.45 -1.27 -42.28
C ILE A 643 37.17 -1.54 -43.08
N GLU A 644 37.13 -2.61 -43.89
CA GLU A 644 35.92 -3.02 -44.61
C GLU A 644 34.84 -3.59 -43.66
N LEU A 645 35.20 -4.33 -42.62
CA LEU A 645 34.26 -4.77 -41.57
C LEU A 645 33.59 -3.57 -40.87
N ASN A 646 34.37 -2.53 -40.55
CA ASN A 646 33.85 -1.29 -39.97
C ASN A 646 32.94 -0.52 -40.95
N LYS A 647 33.23 -0.53 -42.26
CA LYS A 647 32.42 0.15 -43.29
C LYS A 647 31.05 -0.50 -43.50
N ILE A 648 30.90 -1.80 -43.23
CA ILE A 648 29.63 -2.54 -43.33
C ILE A 648 28.93 -2.61 -41.96
N GLY A 649 29.43 -1.91 -40.93
CA GLY A 649 28.76 -1.78 -39.62
C GLY A 649 29.02 -2.94 -38.66
N ILE A 650 30.04 -3.78 -38.91
CA ILE A 650 30.43 -4.87 -38.03
C ILE A 650 31.48 -4.38 -37.05
N TYR A 651 31.04 -4.02 -35.84
CA TYR A 651 31.92 -3.57 -34.76
C TYR A 651 32.23 -4.67 -33.72
N SER A 652 31.45 -5.76 -33.70
CA SER A 652 31.41 -6.73 -32.58
C SER A 652 31.91 -8.15 -32.90
N LEU A 653 32.16 -8.50 -34.17
CA LEU A 653 32.68 -9.82 -34.52
C LEU A 653 34.14 -9.97 -34.07
N ARG A 654 34.41 -10.96 -33.22
CA ARG A 654 35.77 -11.28 -32.77
C ARG A 654 36.62 -11.69 -33.98
N LEU A 655 37.86 -11.19 -34.04
CA LEU A 655 38.79 -11.41 -35.15
C LEU A 655 38.97 -12.91 -35.48
N GLU A 656 38.97 -13.76 -34.46
CA GLU A 656 39.06 -15.22 -34.53
C GLU A 656 37.89 -15.86 -35.29
N THR A 657 36.67 -15.36 -35.06
CA THR A 657 35.43 -15.79 -35.71
C THR A 657 35.50 -15.54 -37.21
N VAL A 658 36.08 -14.41 -37.60
CA VAL A 658 36.23 -14.06 -39.00
C VAL A 658 37.35 -14.85 -39.68
N VAL A 659 38.49 -15.06 -39.00
CA VAL A 659 39.57 -15.93 -39.48
C VAL A 659 39.09 -17.38 -39.69
N ALA A 660 38.25 -17.90 -38.80
CA ALA A 660 37.67 -19.24 -38.95
C ALA A 660 36.75 -19.36 -40.18
N ALA A 661 35.92 -18.35 -40.44
CA ALA A 661 35.07 -18.31 -41.63
C ALA A 661 35.89 -18.33 -42.93
N ILE A 662 36.98 -17.55 -42.97
CA ILE A 662 37.92 -17.47 -44.11
C ILE A 662 38.58 -18.82 -44.38
N THR A 663 39.13 -19.43 -43.33
CA THR A 663 39.91 -20.67 -43.44
C THR A 663 39.03 -21.80 -43.98
N ASN A 664 37.77 -21.86 -43.56
CA ASN A 664 36.81 -22.89 -44.00
C ASN A 664 36.26 -22.65 -45.41
N GLN A 665 36.08 -21.40 -45.85
CA GLN A 665 35.52 -21.09 -47.18
C GLN A 665 36.52 -21.40 -48.31
N PHE A 666 37.83 -21.23 -48.07
CA PHE A 666 38.86 -21.40 -49.09
C PHE A 666 39.74 -22.64 -48.92
N LYS A 667 39.54 -23.46 -47.87
CA LYS A 667 40.47 -24.53 -47.48
C LYS A 667 41.93 -24.06 -47.49
N LEU A 668 42.18 -22.84 -47.03
CA LEU A 668 43.54 -22.30 -46.99
C LEU A 668 44.32 -23.01 -45.88
N ASP A 669 45.55 -23.45 -46.20
CA ASP A 669 46.45 -24.01 -45.21
C ASP A 669 46.73 -22.98 -44.10
N LYS A 670 46.78 -23.46 -42.86
CA LYS A 670 46.78 -22.69 -41.60
C LYS A 670 47.98 -21.74 -41.36
N ASN A 671 48.78 -21.42 -42.37
CA ASN A 671 49.97 -20.57 -42.21
C ASN A 671 49.68 -19.08 -42.43
#